data_AF-A0A1Y3WPD3-F1
#
_entry.id   AF-A0A1Y3WPD3-F1
#
_cell.length_a   1.000
_cell.length_b   1.000
_cell.length_c   1.000
_cell.angle_alpha   90.00
_cell.angle_beta   90.00
_cell.angle_gamma   90.00
#
_symmetry.space_group_name_H-M   'P 1'
#
loop_
_entity.id
_entity.type
_entity.pdbx_description
1 polymer ?
#
loop_
_entity_poly.entity_id
_entity_poly.type
_entity_poly.pdbx_seq_one_letter_code
_entity_poly.pdbx_strand_id
1 'polypeptide(L)'
;MIRTKLKRMLAASLCAALCLSSVPVYAGETPNGQTEVQTDTMQEDMQQDGTEEGSSLNSETSEEPEESQDMTSGEEALPAESQDDVQEETISETQPSDETRPAAEETQEQENSTPETSEEAAKAAAPEEQQTKTAETERAAGAHVVYRTHIQDKGWLKEAADGALGGTVGEYRRMEAIEIKLEGVSGGIQYRSHIQKYGWENGWKADGALSGTEGEAKRLEAIQIRLTGEAAEQYDVYYRVHAQDYGWLGWTKNGENAGTSGKSKRLEAIQIQLVDKGGKAPGTTENAYVHPLVNYSTHVQTAGWQSSAADGAVSGTVGKYRRLEGIKIRLDSEAPSGNIEYRTHIQNIGWEKEWKSNGTLSGTTGKALRLEAIQIRLSGEIAEQYDVYYRVHAQNYGWLDWAKNGESAGTSGLNLRLEAIQIQLVKKGEKAPGKTDTPYVKMMIRYMSHVQDLGWENYVNDGAMSGTKGKAKRLEAIKVQINNADVAGEVEYRTHVQNFGWENKWTKNGAVSGSVGKSLRLEALQIRLTGTVSDQYDLYYRVHVQDYGWLDWAKNGEIAGTTGLSKRMEAIEIQMVEKGAKAPGSTDHPYITTGWGTKIGQIGDSTSINIRPNKLDQLKKSGKATSIEVTAAMKYRGNTVRQVKKEVDLNSISSAGFNMNVGYYGKYYVSISYKKNGKIIEAEEQIAGVKAGEYNLAPVSASFPVVYFSLSLWDITTSPETGKTIPTIVMLDRPSAYNWDQLPEGVYGMPYLTDEQMQKTYNYSMYAQYVKDLYEVSPDSRFNLYINDITCTLIHSLIYANRIPDKQYTITMMSDGSGTFNIMNKTYNVADPSAKHQQLINEWKSAKQDAYETGKVATEWGWHKRWDCMYAVLACEPGTEWWVARNNLFTSGDNNAFAEKIKADVTVKNVNTMLQDLQAKGEGTVNAFKALYDFNDGYFAESEIQNKKSMMLLGTYAYNEETFENYARLTMLYYGDEYVYYYKGHPNTPTGMYPAKQEQLERLGMIDVDSSVAAELILFFNPGISMSGYSSSTFNSASREMACGLFSSTKSEALGQAGSIDYSGIDWFASVIDPDNVDSRIAALCPDGADCYLLEFSDEILSRSKYDIGIFNADTGELTYYGQDAQGNYIKVASVTE
;
A
#
# COMPACT_ATOMS: atom_id res chain seq x y z
N MET A 1 43.31 48.57 -29.62
CA MET A 1 43.16 49.83 -28.83
C MET A 1 41.87 49.69 -28.03
N ILE A 2 41.83 49.76 -26.69
CA ILE A 2 42.10 50.93 -25.83
C ILE A 2 41.28 52.16 -26.24
N ARG A 3 40.18 52.41 -25.48
CA ARG A 3 39.61 53.72 -25.07
C ARG A 3 39.19 54.70 -26.20
N THR A 4 38.26 55.64 -26.06
CA THR A 4 37.54 56.29 -24.92
C THR A 4 36.24 56.91 -25.53
N LYS A 5 35.25 57.51 -24.84
CA LYS A 5 35.25 58.49 -23.73
C LYS A 5 33.79 58.73 -23.29
N LEU A 6 33.58 59.22 -22.05
CA LEU A 6 32.33 59.51 -21.32
C LEU A 6 31.87 58.35 -20.39
N LYS A 7 31.55 58.51 -19.08
CA LYS A 7 31.17 59.65 -18.20
C LYS A 7 29.84 60.32 -18.59
N ARG A 8 28.83 60.44 -17.73
CA ARG A 8 28.82 60.59 -16.26
C ARG A 8 27.39 60.41 -15.72
N MET A 9 27.23 60.56 -14.39
CA MET A 9 25.99 60.42 -13.60
C MET A 9 25.58 58.96 -13.31
N LEU A 10 25.09 58.60 -12.11
CA LEU A 10 24.83 59.42 -10.90
C LEU A 10 25.19 58.62 -9.63
N ALA A 11 25.52 59.33 -8.53
CA ALA A 11 25.86 58.73 -7.24
C ALA A 11 25.53 59.68 -6.08
N ALA A 12 25.38 59.09 -4.88
CA ALA A 12 25.31 59.71 -3.54
C ALA A 12 24.10 60.59 -3.19
N SER A 13 23.35 60.19 -2.15
CA SER A 13 23.33 60.84 -0.82
C SER A 13 22.24 60.27 0.11
N LEU A 14 22.54 59.88 1.36
CA LEU A 14 22.49 60.73 2.57
C LEU A 14 22.74 59.87 3.86
N CYS A 15 22.51 60.41 5.06
CA CYS A 15 23.23 59.99 6.29
C CYS A 15 22.37 59.69 7.54
N ALA A 16 22.85 58.72 8.33
CA ALA A 16 23.04 58.73 9.80
C ALA A 16 21.88 58.60 10.83
N ALA A 17 22.32 58.20 12.05
CA ALA A 17 21.72 58.33 13.40
C ALA A 17 20.62 57.32 13.87
N LEU A 18 20.54 56.91 15.15
CA LEU A 18 21.56 56.63 16.23
C LEU A 18 20.87 55.96 17.46
N CYS A 19 21.64 55.73 18.54
CA CYS A 19 21.32 55.14 19.88
C CYS A 19 21.49 53.60 19.99
N LEU A 20 22.42 53.05 20.77
CA LEU A 20 22.66 53.09 22.25
C LEU A 20 21.65 52.21 23.02
N SER A 21 22.04 51.25 23.87
CA SER A 21 23.38 50.76 24.33
C SER A 21 23.31 49.23 24.63
N SER A 22 24.27 48.46 25.17
CA SER A 22 25.31 48.67 26.20
C SER A 22 26.50 47.67 26.09
N VAL A 23 27.33 47.57 27.14
CA VAL A 23 28.61 46.82 27.32
C VAL A 23 28.61 46.29 28.78
N PRO A 24 29.10 45.08 29.18
CA PRO A 24 30.47 44.53 28.98
C PRO A 24 30.55 43.01 28.58
N VAL A 25 31.65 42.38 28.10
CA VAL A 25 33.14 42.53 28.17
C VAL A 25 33.74 41.95 29.48
N TYR A 26 34.84 41.19 29.57
CA TYR A 26 35.94 40.81 28.64
C TYR A 26 35.81 39.37 28.05
N ALA A 27 36.86 38.51 28.07
CA ALA A 27 37.64 38.06 26.90
C ALA A 27 38.48 36.78 27.19
N GLY A 28 39.10 36.14 26.19
CA GLY A 28 39.93 34.93 26.39
C GLY A 28 40.53 34.22 25.15
N GLU A 29 41.29 34.94 24.31
CA GLU A 29 42.33 34.43 23.37
C GLU A 29 41.94 33.37 22.28
N THR A 30 42.91 32.97 21.44
CA THR A 30 42.77 32.41 20.06
C THR A 30 43.78 31.24 19.84
N PRO A 31 43.91 30.56 18.67
CA PRO A 31 43.26 30.72 17.35
C PRO A 31 42.79 29.41 16.65
N ASN A 32 42.41 29.55 15.37
CA ASN A 32 42.22 28.52 14.33
C ASN A 32 41.04 27.54 14.47
N GLY A 33 39.99 27.80 13.69
CA GLY A 33 39.04 26.81 13.19
C GLY A 33 38.40 27.33 11.90
N GLN A 34 38.65 26.68 10.77
CA GLN A 34 37.94 26.96 9.52
C GLN A 34 36.60 26.22 9.53
N THR A 35 35.51 26.93 9.26
CA THR A 35 34.20 26.34 8.98
C THR A 35 33.94 26.37 7.48
N GLU A 36 34.03 25.20 6.84
CA GLU A 36 33.52 25.01 5.49
C GLU A 36 31.99 24.84 5.53
N VAL A 37 31.32 25.30 4.47
CA VAL A 37 29.87 25.15 4.30
C VAL A 37 29.64 23.95 3.39
N GLN A 38 29.19 22.82 3.95
CA GLN A 38 28.78 21.69 3.12
C GLN A 38 27.54 22.04 2.30
N THR A 39 27.64 21.81 1.00
CA THR A 39 26.51 21.76 0.07
C THR A 39 26.35 20.33 -0.41
N ASP A 40 25.34 19.61 0.10
CA ASP A 40 25.08 18.23 -0.30
C ASP A 40 24.56 18.17 -1.74
N THR A 41 25.45 17.89 -2.68
CA THR A 41 25.12 17.45 -4.03
C THR A 41 25.02 15.92 -4.05
N MET A 42 23.80 15.39 -4.10
CA MET A 42 23.58 13.95 -4.28
C MET A 42 23.88 13.57 -5.74
N GLN A 43 24.94 12.79 -5.96
CA GLN A 43 25.11 11.95 -7.13
C GLN A 43 24.56 10.55 -6.80
N GLU A 44 23.76 9.96 -7.69
CA GLU A 44 23.35 8.56 -7.59
C GLU A 44 24.22 7.73 -8.54
N ASP A 45 25.11 6.90 -8.00
CA ASP A 45 25.93 5.99 -8.78
C ASP A 45 25.11 4.81 -9.31
N MET A 46 25.23 4.54 -10.61
CA MET A 46 24.90 3.22 -11.16
C MET A 46 26.07 2.26 -10.90
N GLN A 47 25.82 1.13 -10.25
CA GLN A 47 26.76 0.01 -10.24
C GLN A 47 26.11 -1.26 -10.76
N GLN A 48 26.85 -1.96 -11.62
CA GLN A 48 26.50 -3.27 -12.14
C GLN A 48 26.93 -4.34 -11.13
N ASP A 49 26.11 -5.37 -10.94
CA ASP A 49 26.49 -6.52 -10.12
C ASP A 49 27.40 -7.48 -10.93
N GLY A 50 28.43 -8.00 -10.29
CA GLY A 50 29.52 -8.76 -10.90
C GLY A 50 30.10 -9.78 -9.93
N THR A 51 30.08 -11.04 -10.32
CA THR A 51 30.43 -12.20 -9.48
C THR A 51 31.92 -12.32 -9.16
N GLU A 52 32.28 -12.72 -7.92
CA GLU A 52 32.95 -14.01 -7.66
C GLU A 52 33.12 -14.33 -6.14
N GLU A 53 33.78 -15.45 -5.82
CA GLU A 53 33.79 -16.16 -4.52
C GLU A 53 34.83 -15.64 -3.50
N GLY A 54 34.73 -16.01 -2.19
CA GLY A 54 35.54 -15.36 -1.14
C GLY A 54 35.95 -16.09 0.16
N SER A 55 35.47 -17.30 0.49
CA SER A 55 35.94 -18.14 1.62
C SER A 55 35.77 -17.64 3.09
N SER A 56 36.16 -18.47 4.07
CA SER A 56 35.82 -18.41 5.51
C SER A 56 37.03 -18.54 6.46
N LEU A 57 36.80 -18.31 7.78
CA LEU A 57 37.44 -18.86 9.01
C LEU A 57 37.60 -17.74 10.10
N ASN A 58 37.07 -17.84 11.33
CA ASN A 58 37.31 -18.74 12.50
C ASN A 58 38.55 -18.42 13.37
N SER A 59 38.32 -17.98 14.62
CA SER A 59 39.05 -18.29 15.90
C SER A 59 38.54 -17.33 17.03
N GLU A 60 37.95 -17.81 18.15
CA GLU A 60 38.57 -18.32 19.40
C GLU A 60 39.31 -17.23 20.23
N THR A 61 39.32 -17.11 21.57
CA THR A 61 38.57 -17.55 22.78
C THR A 61 39.42 -17.12 24.00
N SER A 62 38.83 -16.57 25.07
CA SER A 62 39.36 -16.52 26.47
C SER A 62 38.35 -15.74 27.33
N GLU A 63 37.65 -16.30 28.32
CA GLU A 63 38.07 -16.80 29.65
C GLU A 63 38.29 -15.69 30.72
N GLU A 64 37.76 -15.93 31.92
CA GLU A 64 37.72 -15.01 33.09
C GLU A 64 38.97 -15.15 33.99
N PRO A 65 39.08 -14.37 35.09
CA PRO A 65 38.66 -14.94 36.38
C PRO A 65 38.09 -13.94 37.44
N GLU A 66 37.75 -14.50 38.60
CA GLU A 66 37.29 -13.89 39.88
C GLU A 66 38.39 -13.00 40.54
N GLU A 67 38.26 -12.33 41.70
CA GLU A 67 37.33 -12.39 42.86
C GLU A 67 37.49 -11.08 43.70
N SER A 68 36.50 -10.64 44.52
CA SER A 68 36.72 -10.06 45.89
C SER A 68 35.47 -9.52 46.62
N GLN A 69 35.35 -9.96 47.89
CA GLN A 69 34.98 -9.32 49.19
C GLN A 69 34.48 -7.83 49.22
N ASP A 70 33.70 -7.33 50.20
CA ASP A 70 33.68 -7.68 51.63
C ASP A 70 32.43 -7.17 52.45
N MET A 71 32.32 -7.64 53.71
CA MET A 71 31.76 -7.02 54.93
C MET A 71 30.25 -6.86 55.21
N THR A 72 29.92 -6.95 56.52
CA THR A 72 28.56 -7.00 57.12
C THR A 72 28.46 -6.24 58.46
N SER A 73 27.27 -5.71 58.80
CA SER A 73 26.74 -5.40 60.16
C SER A 73 25.45 -4.54 60.05
N GLY A 74 24.48 -4.57 60.98
CA GLY A 74 24.32 -5.37 62.20
C GLY A 74 22.92 -5.21 62.83
N GLU A 75 22.63 -6.00 63.87
CA GLU A 75 21.38 -6.07 64.67
C GLU A 75 21.15 -4.80 65.55
N GLU A 76 20.05 -4.57 66.29
CA GLU A 76 19.01 -5.40 66.95
C GLU A 76 17.62 -4.64 66.93
N ALA A 77 16.50 -4.91 67.61
CA ALA A 77 16.07 -5.75 68.75
C ALA A 77 14.54 -6.08 68.72
N LEU A 78 14.01 -6.79 69.72
CA LEU A 78 12.56 -6.98 70.02
C LEU A 78 12.25 -6.74 71.52
N PRO A 79 10.98 -6.47 71.89
CA PRO A 79 10.17 -7.42 72.71
C PRO A 79 8.77 -7.69 72.09
N ALA A 80 8.12 -8.86 72.22
CA ALA A 80 7.51 -9.52 73.41
C ALA A 80 6.23 -8.79 73.93
N GLU A 81 5.12 -9.44 74.35
CA GLU A 81 4.88 -10.86 74.70
C GLU A 81 3.36 -11.24 74.69
N SER A 82 3.01 -12.48 74.27
CA SER A 82 1.87 -13.38 74.66
C SER A 82 0.37 -12.88 74.73
N GLN A 83 -0.70 -13.71 74.82
CA GLN A 83 -0.90 -15.18 74.88
C GLN A 83 -2.31 -15.63 74.31
N ASP A 84 -2.65 -16.92 74.51
CA ASP A 84 -3.90 -17.70 74.26
C ASP A 84 -4.10 -18.26 72.83
N ASP A 85 -3.94 -19.57 72.53
CA ASP A 85 -4.69 -20.82 72.88
C ASP A 85 -5.87 -21.13 71.91
N VAL A 86 -6.13 -22.35 71.34
CA VAL A 86 -5.67 -23.75 71.54
C VAL A 86 -5.53 -24.48 70.16
N GLN A 87 -4.93 -25.70 70.11
CA GLN A 87 -4.77 -26.56 68.90
C GLN A 87 -5.75 -27.77 68.80
N GLU A 88 -5.70 -28.51 67.66
CA GLU A 88 -6.13 -29.92 67.44
C GLU A 88 -7.65 -30.29 67.48
N GLU A 89 -8.18 -31.28 66.72
CA GLU A 89 -7.75 -31.94 65.46
C GLU A 89 -8.93 -32.70 64.76
N THR A 90 -8.88 -32.82 63.41
CA THR A 90 -9.51 -33.85 62.53
C THR A 90 -11.05 -34.07 62.33
N ILE A 91 -11.34 -34.75 61.20
CA ILE A 91 -12.52 -35.56 60.79
C ILE A 91 -13.57 -34.92 59.84
N SER A 92 -14.13 -35.79 58.99
CA SER A 92 -15.13 -35.64 57.90
C SER A 92 -16.59 -35.50 58.44
N GLU A 93 -17.71 -35.51 57.69
CA GLU A 93 -18.05 -36.04 56.35
C GLU A 93 -19.41 -35.49 55.81
N THR A 94 -19.83 -35.98 54.63
CA THR A 94 -21.22 -36.02 54.06
C THR A 94 -21.81 -34.81 53.29
N GLN A 95 -22.85 -35.16 52.50
CA GLN A 95 -23.66 -34.40 51.52
C GLN A 95 -25.09 -34.12 52.11
N PRO A 96 -26.14 -33.56 51.43
CA PRO A 96 -26.39 -33.46 49.98
C PRO A 96 -27.24 -32.25 49.45
N SER A 97 -27.71 -32.42 48.20
CA SER A 97 -29.06 -32.07 47.65
C SER A 97 -29.43 -30.61 47.28
N ASP A 98 -29.89 -30.51 46.02
CA ASP A 98 -31.13 -29.85 45.54
C ASP A 98 -31.30 -28.32 45.67
N GLU A 99 -32.27 -27.67 44.99
CA GLU A 99 -32.82 -27.75 43.61
C GLU A 99 -33.77 -26.53 43.47
N THR A 100 -34.19 -26.18 42.25
CA THR A 100 -35.29 -25.24 41.92
C THR A 100 -35.09 -23.75 42.21
N ARG A 101 -35.40 -22.91 41.20
CA ARG A 101 -36.52 -21.94 41.20
C ARG A 101 -36.70 -21.31 39.80
N PRO A 102 -37.85 -20.65 39.49
CA PRO A 102 -38.39 -20.70 38.13
C PRO A 102 -38.74 -19.33 37.50
N ALA A 103 -39.25 -19.40 36.27
CA ALA A 103 -40.32 -18.58 35.66
C ALA A 103 -40.29 -17.03 35.76
N ALA A 104 -40.24 -16.42 34.57
CA ALA A 104 -41.10 -15.32 34.14
C ALA A 104 -41.68 -15.75 32.77
N GLU A 105 -42.97 -15.64 32.45
CA GLU A 105 -43.83 -14.45 32.38
C GLU A 105 -43.40 -13.46 31.28
N GLU A 106 -43.89 -13.70 30.05
CA GLU A 106 -44.24 -12.64 29.11
C GLU A 106 -45.77 -12.49 29.08
N THR A 107 -46.25 -11.25 29.07
CA THR A 107 -47.68 -10.92 29.04
C THR A 107 -48.23 -10.93 27.62
N GLN A 108 -49.41 -11.54 27.42
CA GLN A 108 -50.21 -11.37 26.21
C GLN A 108 -51.01 -10.07 26.26
N GLU A 109 -51.13 -9.37 25.12
CA GLU A 109 -52.39 -8.72 24.75
C GLU A 109 -53.00 -9.48 23.57
N GLN A 110 -54.32 -9.51 23.48
CA GLN A 110 -55.11 -10.33 22.56
C GLN A 110 -55.80 -9.46 21.50
N GLU A 111 -56.09 -10.04 20.33
CA GLU A 111 -57.31 -9.90 19.48
C GLU A 111 -56.98 -10.19 17.99
N ASN A 112 -57.84 -10.81 17.16
CA ASN A 112 -59.06 -11.61 17.38
C ASN A 112 -59.35 -12.46 16.09
N SER A 113 -60.41 -13.28 16.12
CA SER A 113 -61.17 -13.82 14.97
C SER A 113 -60.47 -14.72 13.92
N THR A 114 -60.64 -16.02 14.15
CA THR A 114 -61.12 -17.08 13.23
C THR A 114 -62.27 -16.67 12.25
N PRO A 115 -62.71 -17.52 11.27
CA PRO A 115 -62.12 -18.75 10.68
C PRO A 115 -62.30 -18.90 9.12
N GLU A 116 -62.11 -20.14 8.62
CA GLU A 116 -62.77 -20.81 7.48
C GLU A 116 -62.27 -20.66 6.02
N THR A 117 -61.83 -21.81 5.46
CA THR A 117 -61.93 -22.28 4.05
C THR A 117 -61.11 -21.56 2.94
N SER A 118 -60.69 -22.21 1.84
CA SER A 118 -60.68 -23.63 1.41
C SER A 118 -59.46 -23.93 0.51
N GLU A 119 -59.14 -25.23 0.35
CA GLU A 119 -58.29 -25.82 -0.71
C GLU A 119 -56.79 -25.37 -0.75
N GLU A 120 -55.82 -26.12 -1.31
CA GLU A 120 -55.86 -27.40 -2.04
C GLU A 120 -54.62 -28.28 -1.72
N ALA A 121 -54.71 -29.58 -2.03
CA ALA A 121 -53.60 -30.49 -2.36
C ALA A 121 -52.37 -30.64 -1.42
N ALA A 122 -52.53 -31.35 -0.30
CA ALA A 122 -51.40 -32.02 0.37
C ALA A 122 -51.22 -33.47 -0.15
N LYS A 123 -50.04 -33.79 -0.71
CA LYS A 123 -49.57 -35.13 -1.08
C LYS A 123 -48.15 -35.33 -0.52
N ALA A 124 -47.73 -36.48 0.00
CA ALA A 124 -48.45 -37.74 0.17
C ALA A 124 -47.90 -38.59 1.35
N ALA A 125 -48.79 -39.47 1.85
CA ALA A 125 -48.56 -40.85 2.30
C ALA A 125 -47.54 -41.17 3.43
N ALA A 126 -48.09 -41.43 4.62
CA ALA A 126 -47.96 -42.75 5.27
C ALA A 126 -49.11 -43.66 4.72
N PRO A 127 -49.24 -44.97 5.04
CA PRO A 127 -48.53 -45.83 6.01
C PRO A 127 -47.75 -46.96 5.26
N GLU A 128 -47.62 -48.25 5.60
CA GLU A 128 -48.23 -49.13 6.62
C GLU A 128 -47.35 -50.38 6.92
N GLU A 129 -47.86 -51.31 7.73
CA GLU A 129 -47.18 -52.50 8.26
C GLU A 129 -46.98 -53.64 7.23
N GLN A 130 -45.99 -54.51 7.47
CA GLN A 130 -46.20 -55.95 7.22
C GLN A 130 -45.39 -56.87 8.14
N GLN A 131 -45.94 -58.06 8.37
CA GLN A 131 -45.57 -58.98 9.45
C GLN A 131 -44.27 -59.76 9.18
N THR A 132 -43.31 -59.72 10.09
CA THR A 132 -42.26 -60.76 10.17
C THR A 132 -42.79 -62.02 10.85
N LYS A 133 -43.64 -62.75 10.13
CA LYS A 133 -43.95 -64.14 10.47
C LYS A 133 -42.74 -65.01 10.10
N THR A 134 -42.41 -65.99 10.94
CA THR A 134 -41.20 -66.83 10.87
C THR A 134 -40.89 -67.38 9.48
N ALA A 135 -39.65 -67.16 9.03
CA ALA A 135 -39.00 -67.92 7.95
C ALA A 135 -37.63 -68.41 8.44
N GLU A 136 -37.58 -69.63 8.95
CA GLU A 136 -36.32 -70.39 9.03
C GLU A 136 -36.03 -70.95 7.62
N THR A 137 -35.07 -70.37 6.89
CA THR A 137 -34.60 -70.98 5.64
C THR A 137 -33.11 -70.76 5.40
N GLU A 138 -32.39 -71.87 5.37
CA GLU A 138 -31.18 -72.14 4.55
C GLU A 138 -30.03 -71.13 4.56
N ARG A 139 -29.14 -71.33 5.54
CA ARG A 139 -27.72 -70.95 5.52
C ARG A 139 -27.03 -71.41 4.22
N ALA A 140 -26.80 -70.50 3.28
CA ALA A 140 -26.05 -70.74 2.05
C ALA A 140 -24.60 -70.20 2.16
N ALA A 141 -23.64 -70.85 1.51
CA ALA A 141 -22.22 -70.60 1.73
C ALA A 141 -21.73 -69.29 1.08
N GLY A 142 -21.46 -68.28 1.92
CA GLY A 142 -20.79 -67.02 1.55
C GLY A 142 -19.96 -66.46 2.71
N ALA A 143 -19.12 -65.48 2.41
CA ALA A 143 -18.31 -64.78 3.41
C ALA A 143 -19.19 -63.94 4.35
N HIS A 144 -18.97 -64.03 5.66
CA HIS A 144 -19.73 -63.30 6.68
C HIS A 144 -18.87 -62.96 7.90
N VAL A 145 -19.17 -61.84 8.57
CA VAL A 145 -18.54 -61.47 9.86
C VAL A 145 -19.49 -61.69 11.02
N VAL A 146 -19.05 -62.45 12.03
CA VAL A 146 -19.82 -62.74 13.25
C VAL A 146 -19.13 -62.17 14.49
N TYR A 147 -19.89 -61.67 15.45
CA TYR A 147 -19.35 -60.98 16.62
C TYR A 147 -20.26 -61.06 17.84
N ARG A 148 -19.66 -61.00 19.05
CA ARG A 148 -20.38 -60.89 20.32
C ARG A 148 -19.71 -59.87 21.24
N THR A 149 -20.49 -59.30 22.15
CA THR A 149 -20.08 -58.21 23.04
C THR A 149 -20.34 -58.56 24.50
N HIS A 150 -19.38 -58.29 25.39
CA HIS A 150 -19.59 -58.31 26.83
C HIS A 150 -20.15 -56.96 27.29
N ILE A 151 -21.36 -56.96 27.85
CA ILE A 151 -22.07 -55.76 28.31
C ILE A 151 -22.17 -55.77 29.84
N GLN A 152 -21.96 -54.61 30.45
CA GLN A 152 -22.09 -54.39 31.89
C GLN A 152 -23.39 -55.00 32.46
N ASP A 153 -23.24 -55.78 33.53
CA ASP A 153 -24.27 -56.53 34.27
C ASP A 153 -25.13 -57.50 33.42
N LYS A 154 -24.77 -57.74 32.15
CA LYS A 154 -25.40 -58.72 31.25
C LYS A 154 -24.46 -59.85 30.82
N GLY A 155 -23.15 -59.62 30.86
CA GLY A 155 -22.14 -60.55 30.37
C GLY A 155 -22.09 -60.60 28.85
N TRP A 156 -21.59 -61.71 28.30
CA TRP A 156 -21.58 -61.98 26.86
C TRP A 156 -23.00 -62.14 26.30
N LEU A 157 -23.36 -61.27 25.36
CA LEU A 157 -24.60 -61.41 24.57
C LEU A 157 -24.46 -62.52 23.49
N LYS A 158 -25.59 -62.87 22.87
CA LYS A 158 -25.61 -63.75 21.68
C LYS A 158 -24.77 -63.15 20.54
N GLU A 159 -24.23 -64.03 19.70
CA GLU A 159 -23.54 -63.61 18.47
C GLU A 159 -24.52 -62.92 17.49
N ALA A 160 -24.06 -61.80 16.95
CA ALA A 160 -24.64 -61.05 15.85
C ALA A 160 -23.80 -61.28 14.58
N ALA A 161 -24.36 -61.00 13.41
CA ALA A 161 -23.68 -61.12 12.13
C ALA A 161 -24.04 -59.96 11.18
N ASP A 162 -23.16 -59.62 10.24
CA ASP A 162 -23.35 -58.72 9.09
C ASP A 162 -24.37 -57.58 9.30
N GLY A 163 -23.99 -56.61 10.13
CA GLY A 163 -24.77 -55.41 10.40
C GLY A 163 -25.85 -55.55 11.48
N ALA A 164 -26.08 -56.74 12.04
CA ALA A 164 -26.98 -56.90 13.19
C ALA A 164 -26.43 -56.20 14.45
N LEU A 165 -27.31 -55.94 15.44
CA LEU A 165 -26.94 -55.22 16.65
C LEU A 165 -26.09 -56.08 17.59
N GLY A 166 -24.83 -55.69 17.82
CA GLY A 166 -24.01 -56.19 18.93
C GLY A 166 -24.05 -55.20 20.09
N GLY A 167 -24.64 -55.55 21.23
CA GLY A 167 -24.69 -54.69 22.42
C GLY A 167 -26.10 -54.17 22.76
N THR A 168 -26.18 -52.97 23.34
CA THR A 168 -27.44 -52.37 23.84
C THR A 168 -27.52 -50.88 23.49
N VAL A 169 -28.66 -50.42 22.97
CA VAL A 169 -28.93 -48.99 22.69
C VAL A 169 -29.96 -48.48 23.70
N GLY A 170 -29.74 -47.29 24.26
CA GLY A 170 -30.69 -46.64 25.20
C GLY A 170 -30.75 -47.22 26.62
N GLU A 171 -30.02 -48.30 26.91
CA GLU A 171 -29.92 -48.88 28.27
C GLU A 171 -28.84 -48.24 29.15
N TYR A 172 -28.03 -47.32 28.60
CA TYR A 172 -26.92 -46.64 29.29
C TYR A 172 -25.82 -47.58 29.82
N ARG A 173 -25.72 -48.81 29.31
CA ARG A 173 -24.73 -49.83 29.69
C ARG A 173 -23.47 -49.74 28.82
N ARG A 174 -22.29 -49.95 29.43
CA ARG A 174 -21.01 -49.99 28.70
C ARG A 174 -20.78 -51.37 28.06
N MET A 175 -20.18 -51.37 26.87
CA MET A 175 -19.36 -52.47 26.36
C MET A 175 -18.06 -52.54 27.16
N GLU A 176 -17.61 -53.75 27.47
CA GLU A 176 -16.39 -54.03 28.24
C GLU A 176 -15.38 -54.89 27.46
N ALA A 177 -15.89 -55.81 26.62
CA ALA A 177 -15.10 -56.62 25.70
C ALA A 177 -15.89 -56.99 24.43
N ILE A 178 -15.16 -57.42 23.40
CA ILE A 178 -15.70 -57.88 22.11
C ILE A 178 -14.86 -59.04 21.54
N GLU A 179 -15.53 -59.96 20.85
CA GLU A 179 -14.94 -60.96 19.98
C GLU A 179 -15.55 -60.85 18.58
N ILE A 180 -14.74 -61.01 17.53
CA ILE A 180 -15.15 -60.92 16.13
C ILE A 180 -14.44 -62.04 15.34
N LYS A 181 -15.15 -62.76 14.47
CA LYS A 181 -14.62 -63.83 13.63
C LYS A 181 -15.07 -63.62 12.19
N LEU A 182 -14.25 -64.07 11.24
CA LEU A 182 -14.62 -64.16 9.83
C LEU A 182 -14.94 -65.62 9.48
N GLU A 183 -16.08 -65.88 8.83
CA GLU A 183 -16.47 -67.21 8.35
C GLU A 183 -16.73 -67.19 6.84
N GLY A 184 -16.53 -68.32 6.16
CA GLY A 184 -16.89 -68.50 4.74
C GLY A 184 -15.88 -68.01 3.70
N VAL A 185 -14.72 -67.45 4.09
CA VAL A 185 -13.64 -67.01 3.19
C VAL A 185 -12.26 -67.25 3.81
N SER A 186 -11.23 -67.45 2.99
CA SER A 186 -9.83 -67.54 3.40
C SER A 186 -9.23 -66.16 3.74
N GLY A 187 -8.32 -66.12 4.71
CA GLY A 187 -7.85 -64.87 5.33
C GLY A 187 -8.22 -64.87 6.81
N GLY A 188 -8.52 -63.69 7.36
CA GLY A 188 -9.00 -63.52 8.72
C GLY A 188 -9.42 -62.08 9.04
N ILE A 189 -9.91 -61.85 10.26
CA ILE A 189 -10.22 -60.51 10.77
C ILE A 189 -9.36 -60.15 11.98
N GLN A 190 -8.88 -58.91 12.02
CA GLN A 190 -8.09 -58.35 13.10
C GLN A 190 -8.74 -57.10 13.69
N TYR A 191 -8.67 -56.95 15.02
CA TYR A 191 -9.31 -55.85 15.73
C TYR A 191 -8.60 -55.50 17.03
N ARG A 192 -8.83 -54.29 17.54
CA ARG A 192 -8.36 -53.83 18.86
C ARG A 192 -9.24 -52.69 19.38
N SER A 193 -9.31 -52.54 20.69
CA SER A 193 -10.15 -51.53 21.35
C SER A 193 -9.33 -50.46 22.07
N HIS A 194 -9.92 -49.28 22.25
CA HIS A 194 -9.48 -48.25 23.18
C HIS A 194 -10.23 -48.45 24.50
N ILE A 195 -9.50 -48.74 25.58
CA ILE A 195 -10.04 -49.13 26.88
C ILE A 195 -9.78 -48.03 27.90
N GLN A 196 -10.79 -47.72 28.72
CA GLN A 196 -10.70 -46.74 29.80
C GLN A 196 -9.46 -46.96 30.69
N LYS A 197 -8.66 -45.90 30.88
CA LYS A 197 -7.36 -45.86 31.60
C LYS A 197 -6.19 -46.62 30.94
N TYR A 198 -6.41 -47.45 29.92
CA TYR A 198 -5.33 -48.18 29.24
C TYR A 198 -5.03 -47.66 27.84
N GLY A 199 -5.96 -46.95 27.20
CA GLY A 199 -5.81 -46.48 25.82
C GLY A 199 -6.03 -47.61 24.81
N TRP A 200 -5.45 -47.47 23.61
CA TRP A 200 -5.46 -48.53 22.60
C TRP A 200 -4.67 -49.77 23.06
N GLU A 201 -5.21 -50.96 22.81
CA GLU A 201 -4.50 -52.21 23.10
C GLU A 201 -3.16 -52.32 22.32
N ASN A 202 -2.15 -52.84 23.02
CA ASN A 202 -0.82 -53.14 22.46
C ASN A 202 -0.88 -54.39 21.57
N GLY A 203 -1.26 -54.19 20.31
CA GLY A 203 -1.36 -55.22 19.29
C GLY A 203 -2.80 -55.45 18.83
N TRP A 204 -2.94 -56.21 17.74
CA TRP A 204 -4.23 -56.59 17.18
C TRP A 204 -4.60 -58.01 17.64
N LYS A 205 -5.85 -58.19 18.08
CA LYS A 205 -6.48 -59.51 18.22
C LYS A 205 -6.83 -60.05 16.84
N ALA A 206 -6.98 -61.36 16.71
CA ALA A 206 -7.43 -62.03 15.50
C ALA A 206 -8.58 -63.00 15.82
N ASP A 207 -9.45 -63.23 14.83
CA ASP A 207 -10.44 -64.31 14.72
C ASP A 207 -10.88 -64.96 16.05
N GLY A 208 -11.73 -64.26 16.79
CA GLY A 208 -12.38 -64.73 18.02
C GLY A 208 -11.61 -64.51 19.32
N ALA A 209 -10.40 -63.93 19.29
CA ALA A 209 -9.66 -63.57 20.50
C ALA A 209 -10.23 -62.31 21.19
N LEU A 210 -10.33 -62.31 22.52
CA LEU A 210 -10.92 -61.22 23.30
C LEU A 210 -10.15 -59.89 23.14
N SER A 211 -10.87 -58.84 22.74
CA SER A 211 -10.44 -57.43 22.79
C SER A 211 -11.22 -56.71 23.89
N GLY A 212 -10.55 -55.94 24.76
CA GLY A 212 -11.16 -55.35 25.95
C GLY A 212 -10.79 -56.07 27.25
N THR A 213 -11.68 -56.01 28.26
CA THR A 213 -11.48 -56.65 29.57
C THR A 213 -12.74 -57.33 30.08
N GLU A 214 -12.60 -58.52 30.67
CA GLU A 214 -13.67 -59.19 31.41
C GLU A 214 -13.43 -59.04 32.93
N GLY A 215 -14.49 -58.80 33.71
CA GLY A 215 -14.42 -58.66 35.19
C GLY A 215 -13.80 -57.36 35.74
N GLU A 216 -13.06 -56.61 34.94
CA GLU A 216 -12.32 -55.40 35.37
C GLU A 216 -13.14 -54.08 35.42
N ALA A 217 -14.41 -54.12 35.03
CA ALA A 217 -15.33 -52.97 34.98
C ALA A 217 -14.86 -51.77 34.12
N LYS A 218 -13.96 -51.98 33.15
CA LYS A 218 -13.54 -50.93 32.19
C LYS A 218 -14.55 -50.83 31.04
N ARG A 219 -14.88 -49.61 30.62
CA ARG A 219 -15.58 -49.39 29.33
C ARG A 219 -14.59 -49.47 28.17
N LEU A 220 -15.08 -49.96 27.03
CA LEU A 220 -14.54 -49.61 25.72
C LEU A 220 -14.97 -48.17 25.37
N GLU A 221 -14.12 -47.44 24.65
CA GLU A 221 -14.38 -46.05 24.24
C GLU A 221 -14.30 -45.89 22.70
N ALA A 222 -13.44 -46.66 22.03
CA ALA A 222 -13.32 -46.75 20.58
C ALA A 222 -12.83 -48.15 20.13
N ILE A 223 -12.89 -48.44 18.83
CA ILE A 223 -12.45 -49.70 18.21
C ILE A 223 -11.86 -49.48 16.80
N GLN A 224 -10.94 -50.35 16.38
CA GLN A 224 -10.47 -50.51 14.99
C GLN A 224 -10.67 -51.96 14.55
N ILE A 225 -11.06 -52.20 13.29
CA ILE A 225 -11.30 -53.54 12.72
C ILE A 225 -10.81 -53.57 11.25
N ARG A 226 -10.02 -54.58 10.87
CA ARG A 226 -9.50 -54.76 9.50
C ARG A 226 -9.47 -56.23 9.09
N LEU A 227 -9.60 -56.50 7.80
CA LEU A 227 -9.40 -57.83 7.22
C LEU A 227 -7.90 -58.09 6.98
N THR A 228 -7.52 -59.37 6.88
CA THR A 228 -6.16 -59.80 6.50
C THR A 228 -6.21 -60.99 5.54
N GLY A 229 -5.14 -61.18 4.75
CA GLY A 229 -5.08 -62.22 3.72
C GLY A 229 -6.06 -61.98 2.57
N GLU A 230 -6.45 -63.06 1.88
CA GLU A 230 -7.35 -63.06 0.72
C GLU A 230 -8.68 -62.32 0.98
N ALA A 231 -9.25 -62.43 2.18
CA ALA A 231 -10.42 -61.66 2.60
C ALA A 231 -10.24 -60.13 2.44
N ALA A 232 -9.05 -59.59 2.68
CA ALA A 232 -8.77 -58.17 2.51
C ALA A 232 -8.63 -57.74 1.04
N GLU A 233 -8.45 -58.69 0.13
CA GLU A 233 -8.41 -58.47 -1.33
C GLU A 233 -9.82 -58.52 -1.93
N GLN A 234 -10.68 -59.40 -1.41
CA GLN A 234 -12.05 -59.61 -1.89
C GLN A 234 -13.10 -58.69 -1.25
N TYR A 235 -12.88 -58.22 -0.01
CA TYR A 235 -13.87 -57.48 0.76
C TYR A 235 -13.30 -56.22 1.46
N ASP A 236 -14.22 -55.33 1.85
CA ASP A 236 -14.01 -54.28 2.84
C ASP A 236 -14.88 -54.57 4.08
N VAL A 237 -14.38 -54.28 5.29
CA VAL A 237 -15.16 -54.40 6.53
C VAL A 237 -15.56 -53.02 7.03
N TYR A 238 -16.86 -52.71 6.97
CA TYR A 238 -17.43 -51.48 7.52
C TYR A 238 -17.94 -51.69 8.94
N TYR A 239 -17.74 -50.70 9.81
CA TYR A 239 -18.23 -50.74 11.19
C TYR A 239 -18.58 -49.35 11.73
N ARG A 240 -19.53 -49.31 12.66
CA ARG A 240 -19.87 -48.12 13.45
C ARG A 240 -20.27 -48.51 14.87
N VAL A 241 -20.25 -47.53 15.78
CA VAL A 241 -20.54 -47.74 17.20
C VAL A 241 -21.57 -46.74 17.73
N HIS A 242 -22.33 -47.17 18.74
CA HIS A 242 -23.18 -46.32 19.55
C HIS A 242 -22.37 -45.86 20.77
N ALA A 243 -22.13 -44.55 20.88
CA ALA A 243 -21.33 -43.96 21.95
C ALA A 243 -22.19 -43.07 22.86
N GLN A 244 -21.91 -43.10 24.17
CA GLN A 244 -22.59 -42.28 25.16
C GLN A 244 -22.59 -40.79 24.77
N ASP A 245 -23.74 -40.16 24.90
CA ASP A 245 -24.03 -38.74 24.61
C ASP A 245 -23.87 -38.33 23.12
N TYR A 246 -23.45 -39.25 22.24
CA TYR A 246 -23.33 -39.02 20.78
C TYR A 246 -24.33 -39.86 19.96
N GLY A 247 -24.81 -40.98 20.47
CA GLY A 247 -25.65 -41.91 19.72
C GLY A 247 -24.83 -42.76 18.73
N TRP A 248 -25.43 -43.15 17.60
CA TRP A 248 -24.71 -43.82 16.51
C TRP A 248 -23.79 -42.83 15.78
N LEU A 249 -22.49 -43.10 15.82
CA LEU A 249 -21.50 -42.43 14.98
C LEU A 249 -21.53 -42.97 13.54
N GLY A 250 -20.80 -42.30 12.63
CA GLY A 250 -20.65 -42.72 11.25
C GLY A 250 -19.96 -44.08 11.07
N TRP A 251 -20.12 -44.66 9.88
CA TRP A 251 -19.42 -45.87 9.44
C TRP A 251 -17.98 -45.55 9.01
N THR A 252 -17.04 -46.40 9.41
CA THR A 252 -15.63 -46.37 9.03
C THR A 252 -15.23 -47.77 8.52
N LYS A 253 -14.07 -47.95 7.88
CA LYS A 253 -13.61 -49.28 7.44
C LYS A 253 -12.14 -49.59 7.66
N ASN A 254 -11.80 -50.88 7.52
CA ASN A 254 -10.44 -51.39 7.26
C ASN A 254 -9.32 -50.92 8.21
N GLY A 255 -9.62 -50.59 9.47
CA GLY A 255 -8.65 -50.23 10.51
C GLY A 255 -8.71 -48.76 10.94
N GLU A 256 -9.57 -47.94 10.32
CA GLU A 256 -9.90 -46.59 10.78
C GLU A 256 -10.54 -46.60 12.20
N ASN A 257 -10.56 -45.45 12.88
CA ASN A 257 -11.12 -45.34 14.22
C ASN A 257 -12.66 -45.24 14.19
N ALA A 258 -13.34 -46.00 15.06
CA ALA A 258 -14.76 -45.79 15.37
C ALA A 258 -14.97 -45.60 16.88
N GLY A 259 -15.63 -44.53 17.31
CA GLY A 259 -15.92 -44.25 18.72
C GLY A 259 -15.39 -42.90 19.24
N THR A 260 -14.94 -42.87 20.49
CA THR A 260 -14.35 -41.67 21.09
C THR A 260 -13.04 -41.98 21.83
N SER A 261 -12.12 -41.03 21.86
CA SER A 261 -10.96 -41.04 22.75
C SER A 261 -10.84 -39.68 23.44
N GLY A 262 -10.23 -39.63 24.63
CA GLY A 262 -10.11 -38.39 25.43
C GLY A 262 -11.43 -37.82 26.01
N LYS A 263 -12.57 -38.01 25.33
CA LYS A 263 -13.91 -37.53 25.74
C LYS A 263 -14.57 -38.36 26.86
N SER A 264 -13.95 -39.45 27.30
CA SER A 264 -14.41 -40.34 28.38
C SER A 264 -15.81 -40.97 28.20
N LYS A 265 -16.26 -41.17 26.95
CA LYS A 265 -17.56 -41.79 26.66
C LYS A 265 -17.41 -43.30 26.47
N ARG A 266 -18.38 -44.07 26.98
CA ARG A 266 -18.47 -45.52 26.74
C ARG A 266 -19.04 -45.79 25.33
N LEU A 267 -18.61 -46.91 24.74
CA LEU A 267 -19.39 -47.61 23.74
C LEU A 267 -20.52 -48.39 24.41
N GLU A 268 -21.66 -48.51 23.74
CA GLU A 268 -22.86 -49.21 24.23
C GLU A 268 -23.31 -50.31 23.25
N ALA A 269 -23.10 -50.08 21.94
CA ALA A 269 -23.33 -51.06 20.89
C ALA A 269 -22.40 -50.86 19.68
N ILE A 270 -22.36 -51.85 18.79
CA ILE A 270 -21.60 -51.90 17.53
C ILE A 270 -22.43 -52.56 16.42
N GLN A 271 -22.16 -52.16 15.17
CA GLN A 271 -22.54 -52.91 13.96
C GLN A 271 -21.28 -53.09 13.10
N ILE A 272 -21.10 -54.28 12.54
CA ILE A 272 -19.96 -54.65 11.69
C ILE A 272 -20.52 -55.39 10.47
N GLN A 273 -20.20 -54.97 9.26
CA GLN A 273 -20.75 -55.53 8.03
C GLN A 273 -19.65 -55.71 6.99
N LEU A 274 -19.62 -56.89 6.37
CA LEU A 274 -18.77 -57.20 5.23
C LEU A 274 -19.44 -56.69 3.94
N VAL A 275 -18.66 -56.11 3.03
CA VAL A 275 -19.10 -55.74 1.66
C VAL A 275 -18.01 -56.07 0.65
N ASP A 276 -18.37 -56.30 -0.62
CA ASP A 276 -17.40 -56.53 -1.71
C ASP A 276 -16.36 -55.40 -1.80
N LYS A 277 -15.16 -55.70 -2.31
CA LYS A 277 -14.05 -54.74 -2.35
C LYS A 277 -14.41 -53.44 -3.06
N GLY A 278 -14.23 -52.30 -2.38
CA GLY A 278 -14.63 -50.99 -2.93
C GLY A 278 -16.13 -50.70 -2.86
N GLY A 279 -16.91 -51.57 -2.23
CA GLY A 279 -18.33 -51.37 -1.95
C GLY A 279 -18.60 -50.11 -1.13
N LYS A 280 -19.84 -49.60 -1.23
CA LYS A 280 -20.27 -48.39 -0.50
C LYS A 280 -20.51 -48.69 0.98
N ALA A 281 -20.29 -47.69 1.81
CA ALA A 281 -20.64 -47.75 3.23
C ALA A 281 -22.15 -48.01 3.44
N PRO A 282 -22.58 -48.76 4.48
CA PRO A 282 -23.99 -48.98 4.77
C PRO A 282 -24.78 -47.74 5.27
N GLY A 283 -24.14 -46.57 5.34
CA GLY A 283 -24.72 -45.29 5.76
C GLY A 283 -23.69 -44.17 5.73
N THR A 284 -23.99 -43.03 6.39
CA THR A 284 -23.03 -41.92 6.50
C THR A 284 -21.73 -42.36 7.17
N THR A 285 -20.61 -41.82 6.69
CA THR A 285 -19.26 -42.02 7.25
C THR A 285 -18.80 -40.83 8.10
N GLU A 286 -19.65 -39.81 8.27
CA GLU A 286 -19.29 -38.60 9.00
C GLU A 286 -19.18 -38.82 10.51
N ASN A 287 -18.19 -38.16 11.12
CA ASN A 287 -17.96 -38.14 12.57
C ASN A 287 -17.85 -39.55 13.20
N ALA A 288 -17.34 -40.55 12.46
CA ALA A 288 -17.14 -41.92 12.96
C ALA A 288 -16.26 -41.99 14.22
N TYR A 289 -15.36 -41.03 14.40
CA TYR A 289 -14.45 -40.89 15.54
C TYR A 289 -14.49 -39.47 16.11
N VAL A 290 -14.51 -39.34 17.45
CA VAL A 290 -14.50 -38.04 18.14
C VAL A 290 -13.41 -38.01 19.22
N HIS A 291 -12.41 -37.14 19.04
CA HIS A 291 -11.30 -36.91 19.97
C HIS A 291 -11.06 -35.40 20.17
N PRO A 292 -10.24 -34.95 21.14
CA PRO A 292 -9.87 -33.54 21.28
C PRO A 292 -8.82 -33.14 20.25
N LEU A 293 -9.01 -32.02 19.53
CA LEU A 293 -8.09 -31.60 18.47
C LEU A 293 -6.98 -30.67 18.97
N VAL A 294 -7.21 -29.96 20.08
CA VAL A 294 -6.23 -29.02 20.66
C VAL A 294 -6.07 -29.24 22.16
N ASN A 295 -4.81 -29.27 22.60
CA ASN A 295 -4.39 -29.42 24.00
C ASN A 295 -3.52 -28.23 24.41
N TYR A 296 -3.72 -27.66 25.61
CA TYR A 296 -2.98 -26.47 26.06
C TYR A 296 -2.81 -26.38 27.58
N SER A 297 -1.74 -25.73 28.03
CA SER A 297 -1.54 -25.41 29.45
C SER A 297 -0.90 -24.03 29.63
N THR A 298 -1.14 -23.42 30.79
CA THR A 298 -0.60 -22.11 31.17
C THR A 298 0.30 -22.18 32.41
N HIS A 299 1.34 -21.36 32.44
CA HIS A 299 2.10 -21.05 33.65
C HIS A 299 1.40 -19.93 34.43
N VAL A 300 1.02 -20.20 35.68
CA VAL A 300 0.30 -19.25 36.56
C VAL A 300 1.21 -18.80 37.70
N GLN A 301 1.17 -17.50 38.02
CA GLN A 301 1.90 -16.91 39.15
C GLN A 301 1.78 -17.76 40.44
N THR A 302 2.93 -18.10 41.01
CA THR A 302 3.13 -18.92 42.23
C THR A 302 2.42 -20.29 42.24
N ALA A 303 1.87 -20.74 41.11
CA ALA A 303 1.27 -22.07 40.95
C ALA A 303 1.95 -22.91 39.84
N GLY A 304 2.81 -22.30 39.03
CA GLY A 304 3.57 -22.99 37.99
C GLY A 304 2.72 -23.44 36.80
N TRP A 305 3.21 -24.44 36.06
CA TRP A 305 2.46 -25.07 34.98
C TRP A 305 1.23 -25.81 35.51
N GLN A 306 0.06 -25.42 35.00
CA GLN A 306 -1.19 -26.12 35.29
C GLN A 306 -1.35 -27.38 34.41
N SER A 307 -2.31 -28.23 34.74
CA SER A 307 -2.69 -29.39 33.92
C SER A 307 -3.12 -28.98 32.50
N SER A 308 -2.97 -29.91 31.55
CA SER A 308 -3.42 -29.68 30.17
C SER A 308 -4.94 -29.62 30.11
N ALA A 309 -5.46 -28.48 29.68
CA ALA A 309 -6.82 -28.34 29.15
C ALA A 309 -6.86 -28.82 27.68
N ALA A 310 -8.07 -29.01 27.16
CA ALA A 310 -8.34 -29.32 25.76
C ALA A 310 -9.71 -28.77 25.35
N ASP A 311 -9.94 -28.57 24.04
CA ASP A 311 -11.21 -28.18 23.40
C ASP A 311 -12.14 -27.30 24.27
N GLY A 312 -11.77 -26.04 24.47
CA GLY A 312 -12.59 -25.04 25.15
C GLY A 312 -12.58 -25.12 26.69
N ALA A 313 -11.93 -26.11 27.31
CA ALA A 313 -11.78 -26.13 28.77
C ALA A 313 -10.92 -24.95 29.28
N VAL A 314 -11.19 -24.46 30.50
CA VAL A 314 -10.45 -23.32 31.06
C VAL A 314 -9.04 -23.74 31.50
N SER A 315 -8.01 -23.03 31.03
CA SER A 315 -6.65 -23.10 31.58
C SER A 315 -6.29 -21.78 32.27
N GLY A 316 -5.70 -21.83 33.46
CA GLY A 316 -5.44 -20.66 34.31
C GLY A 316 -6.39 -20.58 35.53
N THR A 317 -6.65 -19.36 36.03
CA THR A 317 -7.52 -19.13 37.20
C THR A 317 -8.46 -17.95 37.01
N VAL A 318 -9.77 -18.20 37.07
CA VAL A 318 -10.80 -17.14 37.11
C VAL A 318 -10.96 -16.61 38.55
N GLY A 319 -11.05 -15.30 38.73
CA GLY A 319 -11.40 -14.65 40.00
C GLY A 319 -10.38 -14.74 41.14
N LYS A 320 -9.23 -15.41 40.94
CA LYS A 320 -8.16 -15.57 41.95
C LYS A 320 -7.05 -14.51 41.86
N TYR A 321 -7.20 -13.52 40.98
CA TYR A 321 -6.28 -12.38 40.78
C TYR A 321 -4.82 -12.74 40.42
N ARG A 322 -4.54 -13.98 40.00
CA ARG A 322 -3.21 -14.42 39.57
C ARG A 322 -3.02 -14.21 38.07
N ARG A 323 -1.85 -13.71 37.67
CA ARG A 323 -1.49 -13.58 36.24
C ARG A 323 -1.12 -14.93 35.62
N LEU A 324 -1.40 -15.05 34.32
CA LEU A 324 -0.65 -15.93 33.44
C LEU A 324 0.74 -15.31 33.16
N GLU A 325 1.76 -16.15 33.05
CA GLU A 325 3.14 -15.73 32.74
C GLU A 325 3.66 -16.35 31.43
N GLY A 326 3.12 -17.51 31.02
CA GLY A 326 3.44 -18.19 29.77
C GLY A 326 2.43 -19.28 29.41
N ILE A 327 2.49 -19.79 28.19
CA ILE A 327 1.54 -20.75 27.61
C ILE A 327 2.23 -21.75 26.66
N LYS A 328 1.63 -22.93 26.53
CA LYS A 328 1.95 -23.95 25.52
C LYS A 328 0.65 -24.48 24.91
N ILE A 329 0.58 -24.59 23.58
CA ILE A 329 -0.59 -25.06 22.84
C ILE A 329 -0.10 -26.04 21.78
N ARG A 330 -0.75 -27.19 21.63
CA ARG A 330 -0.40 -28.24 20.66
C ARG A 330 -1.64 -28.86 20.06
N LEU A 331 -1.55 -29.26 18.80
CA LEU A 331 -2.53 -30.16 18.20
C LEU A 331 -2.41 -31.55 18.82
N ASP A 332 -3.47 -32.35 18.70
CA ASP A 332 -3.42 -33.77 19.04
C ASP A 332 -2.74 -34.58 17.91
N SER A 333 -2.28 -35.80 18.21
CA SER A 333 -1.57 -36.64 17.23
C SER A 333 -2.49 -37.24 16.16
N GLU A 334 -3.80 -37.28 16.41
CA GLU A 334 -4.82 -37.77 15.48
C GLU A 334 -5.50 -36.62 14.70
N ALA A 335 -5.00 -35.38 14.81
CA ALA A 335 -5.49 -34.21 14.10
C ALA A 335 -4.94 -34.15 12.64
N PRO A 336 -5.61 -33.44 11.71
CA PRO A 336 -5.10 -33.23 10.34
C PRO A 336 -3.72 -32.53 10.32
N SER A 337 -2.97 -32.69 9.23
CA SER A 337 -1.57 -32.25 9.18
C SER A 337 -1.43 -30.72 9.29
N GLY A 338 -0.40 -30.26 9.99
CA GLY A 338 -0.14 -28.82 10.15
C GLY A 338 0.36 -28.42 11.54
N ASN A 339 0.16 -27.14 11.88
CA ASN A 339 0.56 -26.56 13.14
C ASN A 339 -0.56 -25.72 13.76
N ILE A 340 -0.58 -25.65 15.09
CA ILE A 340 -1.14 -24.51 15.81
C ILE A 340 0.00 -23.56 16.21
N GLU A 341 -0.13 -22.31 15.77
CA GLU A 341 0.87 -21.26 15.91
C GLU A 341 0.32 -20.14 16.80
N TYR A 342 1.12 -19.64 17.73
CA TYR A 342 0.69 -18.66 18.72
C TYR A 342 1.81 -17.75 19.21
N ARG A 343 1.46 -16.57 19.69
CA ARG A 343 2.39 -15.62 20.33
C ARG A 343 1.67 -14.74 21.34
N THR A 344 2.39 -14.23 22.33
CA THR A 344 1.82 -13.42 23.41
C THR A 344 2.34 -11.98 23.43
N HIS A 345 1.53 -11.07 23.98
CA HIS A 345 1.95 -9.75 24.42
C HIS A 345 2.35 -9.86 25.90
N ILE A 346 3.61 -9.55 26.19
CA ILE A 346 4.22 -9.73 27.51
C ILE A 346 4.55 -8.35 28.10
N GLN A 347 4.26 -8.16 29.39
CA GLN A 347 4.62 -6.95 30.12
C GLN A 347 6.09 -6.54 29.89
N ASN A 348 6.31 -5.25 29.63
CA ASN A 348 7.61 -4.62 29.39
C ASN A 348 8.40 -5.17 28.17
N ILE A 349 7.82 -6.05 27.36
CA ILE A 349 8.44 -6.64 26.15
C ILE A 349 7.60 -6.34 24.90
N GLY A 350 6.27 -6.31 25.02
CA GLY A 350 5.36 -6.20 23.89
C GLY A 350 5.01 -7.56 23.28
N TRP A 351 4.59 -7.58 22.01
CA TRP A 351 4.39 -8.83 21.26
C TRP A 351 5.71 -9.56 21.01
N GLU A 352 5.73 -10.87 21.22
CA GLU A 352 6.83 -11.72 20.72
C GLU A 352 6.93 -11.61 19.19
N LYS A 353 8.14 -11.41 18.65
CA LYS A 353 8.36 -11.33 17.19
C LYS A 353 7.99 -12.64 16.51
N GLU A 354 8.61 -13.73 16.97
CA GLU A 354 8.43 -15.08 16.43
C GLU A 354 7.17 -15.77 16.97
N TRP A 355 6.38 -16.32 16.06
CA TRP A 355 5.32 -17.26 16.39
C TRP A 355 5.92 -18.57 16.94
N LYS A 356 5.27 -19.14 17.96
CA LYS A 356 5.61 -20.42 18.58
C LYS A 356 4.64 -21.47 18.08
N SER A 357 5.10 -22.69 17.82
CA SER A 357 4.26 -23.77 17.34
C SER A 357 4.26 -24.98 18.28
N ASN A 358 3.17 -25.76 18.21
CA ASN A 358 3.07 -27.16 18.65
C ASN A 358 3.80 -27.50 19.99
N GLY A 359 3.46 -26.81 21.07
CA GLY A 359 3.93 -27.09 22.44
C GLY A 359 5.14 -26.26 22.91
N THR A 360 5.70 -25.43 22.03
CA THR A 360 6.77 -24.47 22.35
C THR A 360 6.31 -23.42 23.37
N LEU A 361 7.20 -22.93 24.23
CA LEU A 361 6.87 -21.85 25.17
C LEU A 361 6.67 -20.52 24.44
N SER A 362 5.50 -19.90 24.66
CA SER A 362 5.22 -18.49 24.41
C SER A 362 5.04 -17.78 25.76
N GLY A 363 5.66 -16.62 25.96
CA GLY A 363 5.72 -15.95 27.27
C GLY A 363 7.00 -16.24 28.06
N THR A 364 6.93 -16.17 29.40
CA THR A 364 8.09 -16.32 30.29
C THR A 364 7.82 -17.23 31.49
N THR A 365 8.89 -17.77 32.06
CA THR A 365 8.90 -18.47 33.36
C THR A 365 10.00 -17.88 34.24
N GLY A 366 9.75 -17.72 35.54
CA GLY A 366 10.72 -17.18 36.51
C GLY A 366 10.96 -15.66 36.45
N LYS A 367 10.59 -14.97 35.36
CA LYS A 367 10.78 -13.51 35.18
C LYS A 367 9.68 -12.63 35.81
N ALA A 368 8.64 -13.23 36.40
CA ALA A 368 7.50 -12.55 37.03
C ALA A 368 6.69 -11.57 36.14
N LEU A 369 6.86 -11.62 34.82
CA LEU A 369 6.12 -10.80 33.86
C LEU A 369 4.75 -11.41 33.55
N ARG A 370 3.70 -10.58 33.49
CA ARG A 370 2.36 -11.01 33.04
C ARG A 370 2.28 -11.13 31.52
N LEU A 371 1.43 -12.05 31.06
CA LEU A 371 0.81 -11.96 29.74
C LEU A 371 -0.32 -10.92 29.79
N GLU A 372 -0.53 -10.20 28.69
CA GLU A 372 -1.58 -9.18 28.53
C GLU A 372 -2.53 -9.48 27.37
N ALA A 373 -2.03 -10.10 26.30
CA ALA A 373 -2.80 -10.55 25.13
C ALA A 373 -2.16 -11.78 24.45
N ILE A 374 -2.88 -12.41 23.53
CA ILE A 374 -2.47 -13.57 22.73
C ILE A 374 -3.04 -13.50 21.30
N GLN A 375 -2.33 -14.08 20.33
CA GLN A 375 -2.85 -14.44 18.99
C GLN A 375 -2.60 -15.93 18.76
N ILE A 376 -3.53 -16.63 18.07
CA ILE A 376 -3.44 -18.06 17.76
C ILE A 376 -3.99 -18.31 16.34
N ARG A 377 -3.24 -19.00 15.48
CA ARG A 377 -3.66 -19.36 14.12
C ARG A 377 -3.33 -20.84 13.82
N LEU A 378 -3.88 -21.35 12.72
CA LEU A 378 -3.56 -22.67 12.17
C LEU A 378 -2.75 -22.50 10.88
N SER A 379 -1.90 -23.48 10.56
CA SER A 379 -1.22 -23.59 9.26
C SER A 379 -1.18 -25.07 8.80
N GLY A 380 -1.09 -25.31 7.48
CA GLY A 380 -1.24 -26.63 6.88
C GLY A 380 -2.70 -27.05 6.67
N GLU A 381 -2.91 -28.32 6.30
CA GLU A 381 -4.22 -28.95 6.01
C GLU A 381 -5.28 -28.67 7.10
N ILE A 382 -4.89 -28.69 8.38
CA ILE A 382 -5.81 -28.39 9.49
C ILE A 382 -6.41 -26.97 9.43
N ALA A 383 -5.70 -26.00 8.82
CA ALA A 383 -6.21 -24.65 8.62
C ALA A 383 -7.28 -24.56 7.51
N GLU A 384 -7.34 -25.55 6.61
CA GLU A 384 -8.37 -25.67 5.58
C GLU A 384 -9.64 -26.32 6.15
N GLN A 385 -9.47 -27.29 7.06
CA GLN A 385 -10.57 -28.05 7.67
C GLN A 385 -11.18 -27.41 8.93
N TYR A 386 -10.42 -26.58 9.65
CA TYR A 386 -10.82 -25.99 10.93
C TYR A 386 -10.55 -24.48 11.02
N ASP A 387 -11.32 -23.86 11.90
CA ASP A 387 -11.09 -22.53 12.46
C ASP A 387 -10.72 -22.65 13.93
N VAL A 388 -9.75 -21.86 14.39
CA VAL A 388 -9.37 -21.78 15.81
C VAL A 388 -10.02 -20.55 16.45
N TYR A 389 -10.84 -20.80 17.46
CA TYR A 389 -11.49 -19.79 18.29
C TYR A 389 -10.89 -19.79 19.69
N TYR A 390 -10.62 -18.60 20.24
CA TYR A 390 -10.04 -18.46 21.58
C TYR A 390 -10.48 -17.18 22.27
N ARG A 391 -10.57 -17.23 23.60
CA ARG A 391 -10.84 -16.04 24.44
C ARG A 391 -10.08 -16.11 25.75
N VAL A 392 -9.94 -14.97 26.40
CA VAL A 392 -9.15 -14.82 27.63
C VAL A 392 -9.93 -14.09 28.72
N HIS A 393 -9.63 -14.45 29.97
CA HIS A 393 -10.08 -13.72 31.15
C HIS A 393 -9.04 -12.64 31.47
N ALA A 394 -9.38 -11.37 31.25
CA ALA A 394 -8.51 -10.22 31.50
C ALA A 394 -8.92 -9.49 32.79
N GLN A 395 -7.92 -9.00 33.53
CA GLN A 395 -8.14 -8.20 34.74
C GLN A 395 -9.11 -7.02 34.46
N ASN A 396 -10.04 -6.79 35.39
CA ASN A 396 -11.10 -5.77 35.36
C ASN A 396 -12.16 -5.93 34.24
N TYR A 397 -11.91 -6.68 33.17
CA TYR A 397 -12.89 -6.96 32.10
C TYR A 397 -13.63 -8.28 32.29
N GLY A 398 -13.03 -9.26 32.96
CA GLY A 398 -13.55 -10.63 33.01
C GLY A 398 -13.24 -11.39 31.71
N TRP A 399 -14.13 -12.28 31.28
CA TRP A 399 -14.01 -12.90 29.94
C TRP A 399 -14.31 -11.87 28.86
N LEU A 400 -13.33 -11.62 27.99
CA LEU A 400 -13.55 -10.97 26.70
C LEU A 400 -14.18 -11.97 25.71
N ASP A 401 -14.63 -11.46 24.56
CA ASP A 401 -15.24 -12.28 23.51
C ASP A 401 -14.23 -13.18 22.77
N TRP A 402 -14.74 -14.05 21.89
CA TRP A 402 -13.93 -14.98 21.10
C TRP A 402 -13.27 -14.29 19.91
N ALA A 403 -11.94 -14.36 19.86
CA ALA A 403 -11.12 -14.11 18.69
C ALA A 403 -11.05 -15.35 17.79
N LYS A 404 -10.77 -15.13 16.50
CA LYS A 404 -10.64 -16.15 15.46
C LYS A 404 -9.28 -16.04 14.73
N ASN A 405 -8.68 -17.18 14.37
CA ASN A 405 -7.64 -17.33 13.33
C ASN A 405 -6.53 -16.23 13.27
N GLY A 406 -5.94 -15.84 14.40
CA GLY A 406 -4.85 -14.86 14.46
C GLY A 406 -5.26 -13.45 14.87
N GLU A 407 -6.56 -13.17 15.05
CA GLU A 407 -7.05 -11.97 15.74
C GLU A 407 -6.43 -11.84 17.15
N SER A 408 -6.30 -10.63 17.67
CA SER A 408 -5.85 -10.45 19.05
C SER A 408 -6.95 -10.85 20.04
N ALA A 409 -6.57 -11.44 21.17
CA ALA A 409 -7.42 -11.62 22.35
C ALA A 409 -6.73 -11.08 23.60
N GLY A 410 -7.42 -10.29 24.44
CA GLY A 410 -6.86 -9.73 25.67
C GLY A 410 -6.77 -8.21 25.68
N THR A 411 -5.69 -7.65 26.21
CA THR A 411 -5.49 -6.20 26.30
C THR A 411 -4.07 -5.77 25.96
N SER A 412 -3.90 -4.53 25.49
CA SER A 412 -2.58 -3.92 25.30
C SER A 412 -2.57 -2.43 25.66
N GLY A 413 -1.43 -1.92 26.11
CA GLY A 413 -1.27 -0.55 26.64
C GLY A 413 -1.95 -0.29 28.01
N LEU A 414 -3.04 -1.00 28.32
CA LEU A 414 -3.81 -0.87 29.56
C LEU A 414 -3.11 -1.41 30.81
N ASN A 415 -1.99 -2.13 30.67
CA ASN A 415 -1.23 -2.75 31.77
C ASN A 415 -1.98 -3.83 32.57
N LEU A 416 -2.97 -4.48 31.96
CA LEU A 416 -3.83 -5.49 32.59
C LEU A 416 -3.35 -6.90 32.28
N ARG A 417 -3.38 -7.79 33.28
CA ARG A 417 -2.98 -9.20 33.13
C ARG A 417 -4.08 -10.04 32.50
N LEU A 418 -3.68 -11.09 31.78
CA LEU A 418 -4.49 -12.28 31.60
C LEU A 418 -4.47 -13.15 32.86
N GLU A 419 -5.58 -13.84 33.13
CA GLU A 419 -5.74 -14.73 34.29
C GLU A 419 -6.15 -16.16 33.88
N ALA A 420 -6.85 -16.32 32.75
CA ALA A 420 -7.24 -17.60 32.18
C ALA A 420 -7.48 -17.53 30.66
N ILE A 421 -7.56 -18.68 29.99
CA ILE A 421 -7.79 -18.83 28.54
C ILE A 421 -8.68 -20.05 28.22
N GLN A 422 -9.45 -19.96 27.12
CA GLN A 422 -10.12 -21.08 26.44
C GLN A 422 -9.72 -21.08 24.96
N ILE A 423 -9.48 -22.25 24.36
CA ILE A 423 -9.10 -22.43 22.94
C ILE A 423 -9.86 -23.63 22.39
N GLN A 424 -10.54 -23.49 21.26
CA GLN A 424 -11.35 -24.53 20.65
C GLN A 424 -11.18 -24.53 19.12
N LEU A 425 -11.03 -25.71 18.54
CA LEU A 425 -11.16 -25.90 17.09
C LEU A 425 -12.61 -26.22 16.74
N VAL A 426 -13.11 -25.60 15.67
CA VAL A 426 -14.45 -25.81 15.10
C VAL A 426 -14.28 -26.01 13.60
N LYS A 427 -15.13 -26.82 12.94
CA LYS A 427 -15.03 -27.06 11.49
C LYS A 427 -15.08 -25.73 10.70
N LYS A 428 -14.42 -25.68 9.54
CA LYS A 428 -14.26 -24.45 8.76
C LYS A 428 -15.60 -23.77 8.46
N GLY A 429 -15.72 -22.50 8.80
CA GLY A 429 -16.92 -21.70 8.53
C GLY A 429 -18.11 -21.93 9.48
N GLU A 430 -18.00 -22.84 10.46
CA GLU A 430 -19.02 -23.03 11.48
C GLU A 430 -19.11 -21.86 12.49
N LYS A 431 -20.19 -21.83 13.26
CA LYS A 431 -20.46 -20.77 14.23
C LYS A 431 -19.43 -20.76 15.37
N ALA A 432 -19.06 -19.55 15.79
CA ALA A 432 -18.21 -19.31 16.95
C ALA A 432 -18.82 -19.88 18.25
N PRO A 433 -18.02 -20.30 19.25
CA PRO A 433 -18.52 -20.78 20.54
C PRO A 433 -19.19 -19.71 21.43
N GLY A 434 -19.34 -18.48 20.94
CA GLY A 434 -19.98 -17.35 21.63
C GLY A 434 -19.88 -16.06 20.80
N LYS A 435 -20.08 -14.92 21.46
CA LYS A 435 -19.87 -13.58 20.89
C LYS A 435 -18.42 -13.37 20.42
N THR A 436 -18.25 -12.47 19.47
CA THR A 436 -16.96 -12.06 18.86
C THR A 436 -16.85 -10.53 18.79
N ASP A 437 -17.61 -9.79 19.59
CA ASP A 437 -17.82 -8.33 19.41
C ASP A 437 -16.67 -7.51 20.01
N THR A 438 -16.06 -7.97 21.10
CA THR A 438 -14.91 -7.31 21.75
C THR A 438 -13.93 -8.34 22.33
N PRO A 439 -13.14 -9.04 21.49
CA PRO A 439 -12.13 -10.00 21.96
C PRO A 439 -10.86 -9.32 22.51
N TYR A 440 -10.60 -8.07 22.11
CA TYR A 440 -9.36 -7.34 22.41
C TYR A 440 -9.63 -5.88 22.72
N VAL A 441 -8.96 -5.35 23.75
CA VAL A 441 -9.07 -3.95 24.16
C VAL A 441 -7.68 -3.29 24.21
N LYS A 442 -7.45 -2.34 23.30
CA LYS A 442 -6.19 -1.61 23.16
C LYS A 442 -6.36 -0.16 23.59
N MET A 443 -5.46 0.34 24.44
CA MET A 443 -5.35 1.78 24.71
C MET A 443 -4.79 2.50 23.48
N MET A 444 -5.56 3.40 22.89
CA MET A 444 -5.17 4.17 21.70
C MET A 444 -4.74 5.58 22.06
N ILE A 445 -5.52 6.27 22.89
CA ILE A 445 -5.24 7.65 23.33
C ILE A 445 -5.39 7.82 24.84
N ARG A 446 -4.63 8.76 25.40
CA ARG A 446 -4.73 9.20 26.80
C ARG A 446 -4.66 10.71 26.91
N TYR A 447 -5.37 11.28 27.86
CA TYR A 447 -5.46 12.73 28.06
C TYR A 447 -5.72 13.11 29.51
N MET A 448 -5.41 14.36 29.85
CA MET A 448 -5.75 14.97 31.13
C MET A 448 -5.94 16.47 31.01
N SER A 449 -6.68 17.04 31.96
CA SER A 449 -7.05 18.46 32.01
C SER A 449 -6.47 19.15 33.25
N HIS A 450 -6.15 20.44 33.12
CA HIS A 450 -5.89 21.32 34.23
C HIS A 450 -7.19 22.04 34.63
N VAL A 451 -7.72 21.74 35.81
CA VAL A 451 -9.00 22.25 36.31
C VAL A 451 -8.75 23.34 37.36
N GLN A 452 -9.54 24.41 37.28
CA GLN A 452 -9.53 25.51 38.24
C GLN A 452 -9.55 25.01 39.71
N ASP A 453 -8.64 25.56 40.53
CA ASP A 453 -8.41 25.24 41.95
C ASP A 453 -8.30 23.73 42.29
N LEU A 454 -7.99 22.87 41.30
CA LEU A 454 -7.62 21.45 41.50
C LEU A 454 -6.24 21.12 40.90
N GLY A 455 -5.83 21.82 39.84
CA GLY A 455 -4.57 21.56 39.13
C GLY A 455 -4.75 20.52 38.02
N TRP A 456 -3.68 19.79 37.68
CA TRP A 456 -3.75 18.66 36.75
C TRP A 456 -4.44 17.46 37.41
N GLU A 457 -5.49 16.95 36.77
CA GLU A 457 -6.09 15.66 37.14
C GLU A 457 -5.27 14.48 36.57
N ASN A 458 -5.63 13.25 36.97
CA ASN A 458 -5.03 12.04 36.42
C ASN A 458 -5.31 11.88 34.92
N TYR A 459 -4.43 11.14 34.24
CA TYR A 459 -4.71 10.66 32.88
C TYR A 459 -5.91 9.71 32.85
N VAL A 460 -6.77 9.94 31.86
CA VAL A 460 -7.83 9.02 31.44
C VAL A 460 -7.57 8.58 29.99
N ASN A 461 -8.24 7.52 29.56
CA ASN A 461 -8.06 6.90 28.24
C ASN A 461 -9.31 7.09 27.36
N ASP A 462 -9.27 6.56 26.13
CA ASP A 462 -10.38 6.54 25.15
C ASP A 462 -11.80 6.56 25.75
N GLY A 463 -12.53 7.64 25.47
CA GLY A 463 -13.95 7.82 25.82
C GLY A 463 -14.23 8.26 27.27
N ALA A 464 -13.25 8.25 28.18
CA ALA A 464 -13.47 8.58 29.59
C ALA A 464 -13.43 10.09 29.89
N MET A 465 -14.26 10.57 30.82
CA MET A 465 -14.31 12.00 31.18
C MET A 465 -13.03 12.47 31.87
N SER A 466 -12.45 13.59 31.41
CA SER A 466 -11.47 14.39 32.16
C SER A 466 -12.05 15.77 32.46
N GLY A 467 -11.79 16.32 33.64
CA GLY A 467 -12.42 17.54 34.13
C GLY A 467 -13.65 17.28 35.01
N THR A 468 -14.42 18.34 35.27
CA THR A 468 -15.53 18.29 36.24
C THR A 468 -16.88 18.63 35.60
N LYS A 469 -17.80 17.68 35.58
CA LYS A 469 -19.21 17.94 35.23
C LYS A 469 -19.95 18.64 36.37
N GLY A 470 -20.58 19.79 36.10
CA GLY A 470 -21.54 20.44 37.02
C GLY A 470 -20.95 21.11 38.27
N LYS A 471 -19.63 21.11 38.46
CA LYS A 471 -18.97 21.77 39.62
C LYS A 471 -18.63 23.25 39.40
N ALA A 472 -19.07 23.83 38.27
CA ALA A 472 -18.81 25.22 37.86
C ALA A 472 -17.33 25.65 37.72
N LYS A 473 -16.39 24.71 37.77
CA LYS A 473 -14.95 24.95 37.57
C LYS A 473 -14.62 24.95 36.07
N ARG A 474 -13.80 25.91 35.63
CA ARG A 474 -13.27 25.95 34.26
C ARG A 474 -12.13 24.95 34.07
N LEU A 475 -11.98 24.46 32.83
CA LEU A 475 -10.69 23.98 32.33
C LEU A 475 -9.80 25.17 31.97
N GLU A 476 -8.49 25.01 32.19
CA GLU A 476 -7.49 26.04 31.91
C GLU A 476 -6.40 25.56 30.93
N ALA A 477 -6.16 24.26 30.83
CA ALA A 477 -5.22 23.64 29.89
C ALA A 477 -5.53 22.14 29.69
N ILE A 478 -4.98 21.54 28.64
CA ILE A 478 -5.08 20.11 28.34
C ILE A 478 -3.72 19.51 27.91
N LYS A 479 -3.64 18.18 28.00
CA LYS A 479 -2.62 17.32 27.38
C LYS A 479 -3.30 16.11 26.75
N VAL A 480 -2.91 15.74 25.53
CA VAL A 480 -3.44 14.59 24.78
C VAL A 480 -2.28 13.84 24.13
N GLN A 481 -2.26 12.52 24.17
CA GLN A 481 -1.16 11.71 23.66
C GLN A 481 -1.64 10.37 23.10
N ILE A 482 -1.15 9.99 21.91
CA ILE A 482 -1.36 8.65 21.33
C ILE A 482 -0.41 7.65 21.99
N ASN A 483 -0.91 6.43 22.22
CA ASN A 483 -0.10 5.27 22.58
C ASN A 483 0.64 4.73 21.35
N ASN A 484 1.73 5.40 20.97
CA ASN A 484 2.43 5.30 19.66
C ASN A 484 3.19 3.97 19.40
N ALA A 485 2.83 2.88 20.07
CA ALA A 485 3.61 1.63 20.07
C ALA A 485 3.55 0.86 18.74
N ASP A 486 2.41 0.90 18.03
CA ASP A 486 2.18 0.08 16.83
C ASP A 486 1.91 0.90 15.54
N VAL A 487 1.86 2.23 15.62
CA VAL A 487 1.44 3.10 14.49
C VAL A 487 2.27 4.39 14.49
N ALA A 488 2.72 4.83 13.31
CA ALA A 488 3.55 6.02 13.15
C ALA A 488 2.71 7.30 12.96
N GLY A 489 2.58 8.10 14.01
CA GLY A 489 1.94 9.41 13.91
C GLY A 489 1.98 10.25 15.18
N GLU A 490 1.16 11.28 15.23
CA GLU A 490 0.99 12.15 16.40
C GLU A 490 -0.47 12.59 16.56
N VAL A 491 -0.86 12.99 17.77
CA VAL A 491 -2.02 13.86 17.95
C VAL A 491 -1.56 15.30 18.08
N GLU A 492 -2.15 16.16 17.25
CA GLU A 492 -2.01 17.62 17.29
C GLU A 492 -3.28 18.25 17.85
N TYR A 493 -3.13 19.22 18.75
CA TYR A 493 -4.26 19.94 19.34
C TYR A 493 -3.93 21.41 19.61
N ARG A 494 -4.96 22.24 19.63
CA ARG A 494 -4.89 23.64 20.09
C ARG A 494 -6.17 24.06 20.78
N THR A 495 -6.09 25.05 21.65
CA THR A 495 -7.24 25.58 22.39
C THR A 495 -7.56 27.02 22.01
N HIS A 496 -8.81 27.40 22.22
CA HIS A 496 -9.27 28.79 22.25
C HIS A 496 -9.33 29.25 23.71
N VAL A 497 -8.42 30.15 24.07
CA VAL A 497 -8.24 30.65 25.43
C VAL A 497 -8.88 32.03 25.59
N GLN A 498 -9.60 32.25 26.69
CA GLN A 498 -10.17 33.55 27.04
C GLN A 498 -9.15 34.69 26.87
N ASN A 499 -9.59 35.79 26.26
CA ASN A 499 -8.83 37.01 25.96
C ASN A 499 -7.68 36.87 24.93
N PHE A 500 -7.22 35.66 24.62
CA PHE A 500 -6.18 35.41 23.60
C PHE A 500 -6.73 34.89 22.27
N GLY A 501 -7.84 34.15 22.29
CA GLY A 501 -8.37 33.45 21.11
C GLY A 501 -7.69 32.11 20.88
N TRP A 502 -7.65 31.66 19.63
CA TRP A 502 -6.94 30.43 19.23
C TRP A 502 -5.43 30.54 19.44
N GLU A 503 -4.81 29.47 19.93
CA GLU A 503 -3.34 29.35 19.92
C GLU A 503 -2.80 29.31 18.47
N ASN A 504 -1.80 30.16 18.19
CA ASN A 504 -1.19 30.33 16.86
C ASN A 504 -0.40 29.11 16.35
N LYS A 505 -0.21 28.09 17.19
CA LYS A 505 0.49 26.84 16.86
C LYS A 505 -0.35 25.65 17.34
N TRP A 506 -0.22 24.53 16.65
CA TRP A 506 -0.68 23.24 17.14
C TRP A 506 0.38 22.63 18.06
N THR A 507 -0.06 22.14 19.22
CA THR A 507 0.74 21.41 20.21
C THR A 507 0.63 19.91 19.95
N LYS A 508 1.70 19.15 20.21
CA LYS A 508 1.79 17.71 19.91
C LYS A 508 1.86 16.87 21.20
N ASN A 509 1.40 15.61 21.11
CA ASN A 509 1.72 14.48 22.00
C ASN A 509 2.20 14.84 23.43
N GLY A 510 1.27 15.13 24.34
CA GLY A 510 1.53 15.27 25.78
C GLY A 510 2.10 16.62 26.24
N ALA A 511 2.38 17.55 25.33
CA ALA A 511 2.73 18.94 25.65
C ALA A 511 1.50 19.77 26.02
N VAL A 512 1.70 20.91 26.70
CA VAL A 512 0.59 21.74 27.22
C VAL A 512 -0.02 22.60 26.12
N SER A 513 -1.35 22.60 26.01
CA SER A 513 -2.14 23.57 25.25
C SER A 513 -3.08 24.28 26.23
N GLY A 514 -3.12 25.62 26.20
CA GLY A 514 -3.85 26.46 27.13
C GLY A 514 -2.99 27.30 28.09
N SER A 515 -3.55 27.64 29.25
CA SER A 515 -3.14 28.78 30.09
C SER A 515 -3.01 28.45 31.59
N VAL A 516 -2.24 27.40 31.91
CA VAL A 516 -1.86 27.05 33.29
C VAL A 516 -1.38 28.27 34.08
N GLY A 517 -1.90 28.46 35.30
CA GLY A 517 -1.49 29.52 36.22
C GLY A 517 -1.92 30.94 35.86
N LYS A 518 -2.62 31.16 34.72
CA LYS A 518 -3.08 32.49 34.28
C LYS A 518 -4.54 32.81 34.66
N SER A 519 -5.26 31.87 35.28
CA SER A 519 -6.69 31.99 35.65
C SER A 519 -7.64 32.25 34.47
N LEU A 520 -7.26 31.87 33.26
CA LEU A 520 -8.05 32.00 32.04
C LEU A 520 -8.69 30.65 31.69
N ARG A 521 -9.95 30.69 31.22
CA ARG A 521 -10.69 29.49 30.78
C ARG A 521 -10.31 29.08 29.36
N LEU A 522 -10.41 27.78 29.09
CA LEU A 522 -10.64 27.27 27.75
C LEU A 522 -12.12 27.48 27.37
N GLU A 523 -12.36 27.82 26.10
CA GLU A 523 -13.70 28.08 25.55
C GLU A 523 -14.06 27.10 24.42
N ALA A 524 -13.07 26.72 23.61
CA ALA A 524 -13.14 25.68 22.57
C ALA A 524 -11.78 24.98 22.38
N LEU A 525 -11.76 23.88 21.63
CA LEU A 525 -10.54 23.21 21.17
C LEU A 525 -10.69 22.59 19.76
N GLN A 526 -9.57 22.20 19.17
CA GLN A 526 -9.48 21.34 17.99
C GLN A 526 -8.42 20.26 18.24
N ILE A 527 -8.65 19.02 17.79
CA ILE A 527 -7.74 17.87 17.99
C ILE A 527 -7.72 17.05 16.71
N ARG A 528 -6.56 16.73 16.16
CA ARG A 528 -6.41 15.95 14.92
C ARG A 528 -5.28 14.94 15.02
N LEU A 529 -5.41 13.86 14.26
CA LEU A 529 -4.33 12.91 14.02
C LEU A 529 -3.45 13.41 12.86
N THR A 530 -2.16 13.09 12.88
CA THR A 530 -1.21 13.36 11.78
C THR A 530 -0.27 12.17 11.56
N GLY A 531 0.26 12.01 10.35
CA GLY A 531 1.00 10.81 9.96
C GLY A 531 0.08 9.62 9.68
N THR A 532 0.61 8.40 9.60
CA THR A 532 -0.15 7.22 9.14
C THR A 532 -1.27 6.80 10.11
N VAL A 533 -1.20 7.21 11.38
CA VAL A 533 -2.32 7.06 12.33
C VAL A 533 -3.57 7.84 11.90
N SER A 534 -3.41 8.91 11.11
CA SER A 534 -4.55 9.67 10.55
C SER A 534 -5.21 9.00 9.35
N ASP A 535 -4.50 8.12 8.63
CA ASP A 535 -5.08 7.28 7.57
C ASP A 535 -5.78 6.04 8.15
N GLN A 536 -5.33 5.53 9.30
CA GLN A 536 -5.88 4.33 9.96
C GLN A 536 -7.03 4.60 10.94
N TYR A 537 -7.11 5.79 11.53
CA TYR A 537 -8.08 6.11 12.58
C TYR A 537 -8.78 7.44 12.34
N ASP A 538 -9.96 7.55 12.93
CA ASP A 538 -10.70 8.79 13.15
C ASP A 538 -10.70 9.12 14.65
N LEU A 539 -10.61 10.41 14.96
CA LEU A 539 -10.60 10.91 16.33
C LEU A 539 -11.83 11.76 16.57
N TYR A 540 -12.67 11.31 17.49
CA TYR A 540 -13.87 12.01 17.95
C TYR A 540 -13.62 12.63 19.32
N TYR A 541 -14.10 13.85 19.56
CA TYR A 541 -14.02 14.52 20.86
C TYR A 541 -15.21 15.45 21.09
N ARG A 542 -15.60 15.58 22.36
CA ARG A 542 -16.64 16.52 22.79
C ARG A 542 -16.27 17.20 24.10
N VAL A 543 -16.98 18.28 24.42
CA VAL A 543 -16.67 19.14 25.57
C VAL A 543 -17.95 19.51 26.33
N HIS A 544 -17.85 19.54 27.66
CA HIS A 544 -18.92 20.01 28.53
C HIS A 544 -18.77 21.52 28.73
N VAL A 545 -19.74 22.31 28.27
CA VAL A 545 -19.70 23.78 28.29
C VAL A 545 -20.70 24.32 29.29
N GLN A 546 -20.30 25.38 30.00
CA GLN A 546 -21.18 26.19 30.82
C GLN A 546 -22.49 26.55 30.09
N ASP A 547 -23.61 26.38 30.79
CA ASP A 547 -24.99 26.70 30.37
C ASP A 547 -25.54 25.87 29.18
N TYR A 548 -24.71 25.04 28.52
CA TYR A 548 -25.12 24.15 27.42
C TYR A 548 -25.03 22.65 27.77
N GLY A 549 -24.17 22.25 28.70
CA GLY A 549 -23.92 20.85 29.01
C GLY A 549 -22.91 20.21 28.04
N TRP A 550 -23.04 18.90 27.80
CA TRP A 550 -22.26 18.25 26.73
C TRP A 550 -22.73 18.74 25.37
N LEU A 551 -21.79 19.21 24.54
CA LEU A 551 -22.02 19.37 23.10
C LEU A 551 -21.83 18.03 22.38
N ASP A 552 -22.19 18.00 21.09
CA ASP A 552 -22.01 16.84 20.22
C ASP A 552 -20.52 16.58 19.90
N TRP A 553 -20.25 15.45 19.24
CA TRP A 553 -18.89 15.03 18.90
C TRP A 553 -18.34 15.76 17.66
N ALA A 554 -17.23 16.46 17.82
CA ALA A 554 -16.38 16.94 16.72
C ALA A 554 -15.46 15.82 16.24
N LYS A 555 -15.06 15.88 14.96
CA LYS A 555 -14.17 14.91 14.30
C LYS A 555 -12.91 15.57 13.74
N ASN A 556 -11.74 14.91 13.86
CA ASN A 556 -10.52 15.15 13.06
C ASN A 556 -10.08 16.62 12.85
N GLY A 557 -10.18 17.50 13.85
CA GLY A 557 -9.76 18.89 13.76
C GLY A 557 -10.92 19.89 13.59
N GLU A 558 -12.17 19.43 13.53
CA GLU A 558 -13.35 20.27 13.77
C GLU A 558 -13.28 20.97 15.14
N ILE A 559 -14.04 22.05 15.31
CA ILE A 559 -14.06 22.77 16.59
C ILE A 559 -15.06 22.08 17.53
N ALA A 560 -14.68 21.85 18.78
CA ALA A 560 -15.61 21.55 19.86
C ALA A 560 -15.62 22.68 20.90
N GLY A 561 -16.80 23.12 21.34
CA GLY A 561 -16.96 24.15 22.36
C GLY A 561 -17.63 25.43 21.86
N THR A 562 -17.12 26.60 22.27
CA THR A 562 -17.66 27.91 21.90
C THR A 562 -16.60 28.97 21.63
N THR A 563 -16.90 29.90 20.72
CA THR A 563 -16.12 31.13 20.52
C THR A 563 -17.05 32.35 20.57
N GLY A 564 -16.52 33.50 21.00
CA GLY A 564 -17.28 34.76 21.15
C GLY A 564 -18.35 34.80 22.25
N LEU A 565 -18.87 33.64 22.69
CA LEU A 565 -19.93 33.50 23.71
C LEU A 565 -19.44 33.61 25.16
N SER A 566 -18.12 33.66 25.39
CA SER A 566 -17.49 33.78 26.73
C SER A 566 -17.85 32.66 27.72
N LYS A 567 -18.15 31.45 27.25
CA LYS A 567 -18.45 30.28 28.10
C LYS A 567 -17.18 29.50 28.41
N ARG A 568 -17.10 28.90 29.60
CA ARG A 568 -16.03 27.96 29.98
C ARG A 568 -16.36 26.55 29.50
N MET A 569 -15.33 25.82 29.08
CA MET A 569 -15.31 24.35 29.15
C MET A 569 -15.12 23.91 30.61
N GLU A 570 -15.74 22.80 30.98
CA GLU A 570 -15.67 22.21 32.34
C GLU A 570 -15.14 20.76 32.33
N ALA A 571 -15.35 20.01 31.24
CA ALA A 571 -14.86 18.64 31.04
C ALA A 571 -14.68 18.34 29.53
N ILE A 572 -13.91 17.28 29.22
CA ILE A 572 -13.67 16.75 27.86
C ILE A 572 -13.78 15.23 27.83
N GLU A 573 -14.17 14.69 26.67
CA GLU A 573 -14.08 13.27 26.30
C GLU A 573 -13.45 13.18 24.89
N ILE A 574 -12.52 12.25 24.68
CA ILE A 574 -11.80 12.03 23.41
C ILE A 574 -11.71 10.52 23.17
N GLN A 575 -12.06 10.05 21.98
CA GLN A 575 -12.05 8.63 21.63
C GLN A 575 -11.49 8.43 20.23
N MET A 576 -10.51 7.52 20.09
CA MET A 576 -9.97 7.11 18.81
C MET A 576 -10.67 5.83 18.34
N VAL A 577 -11.10 5.80 17.08
CA VAL A 577 -11.79 4.66 16.45
C VAL A 577 -11.22 4.42 15.05
N GLU A 578 -11.43 3.23 14.48
CA GLU A 578 -10.95 2.90 13.13
C GLU A 578 -11.50 3.84 12.05
N LYS A 579 -10.78 3.98 10.93
CA LYS A 579 -11.13 4.92 9.88
C LYS A 579 -12.53 4.67 9.31
N GLY A 580 -13.38 5.69 9.31
CA GLY A 580 -14.77 5.59 8.85
C GLY A 580 -15.73 4.94 9.85
N ALA A 581 -15.28 4.50 11.02
CA ALA A 581 -16.16 3.99 12.06
C ALA A 581 -17.14 5.07 12.55
N LYS A 582 -18.31 4.62 13.04
CA LYS A 582 -19.37 5.51 13.52
C LYS A 582 -18.91 6.34 14.72
N ALA A 583 -19.38 7.59 14.77
CA ALA A 583 -19.17 8.47 15.92
C ALA A 583 -19.78 7.86 17.21
N PRO A 584 -19.25 8.15 18.42
CA PRO A 584 -19.81 7.66 19.68
C PRO A 584 -21.15 8.32 20.08
N GLY A 585 -21.72 9.16 19.22
CA GLY A 585 -23.00 9.87 19.42
C GLY A 585 -23.28 10.82 18.26
N SER A 586 -24.18 11.78 18.46
CA SER A 586 -24.45 12.87 17.50
C SER A 586 -23.18 13.67 17.19
N THR A 587 -23.12 14.20 15.95
CA THR A 587 -22.07 15.10 15.45
C THR A 587 -22.64 16.44 14.96
N ASP A 588 -23.91 16.73 15.23
CA ASP A 588 -24.63 17.83 14.58
C ASP A 588 -24.27 19.21 15.16
N HIS A 589 -24.06 19.30 16.48
CA HIS A 589 -23.85 20.56 17.21
C HIS A 589 -22.61 20.56 18.13
N PRO A 590 -21.39 20.22 17.66
CA PRO A 590 -20.18 20.22 18.49
C PRO A 590 -19.71 21.64 18.87
N TYR A 591 -20.19 22.66 18.16
CA TYR A 591 -19.68 24.03 18.20
C TYR A 591 -20.81 25.07 18.20
N ILE A 592 -20.73 26.07 19.09
CA ILE A 592 -21.70 27.17 19.16
C ILE A 592 -20.97 28.53 19.15
N THR A 593 -21.39 29.44 18.27
CA THR A 593 -20.79 30.77 18.08
C THR A 593 -21.79 31.90 18.28
N THR A 594 -21.35 33.15 18.09
CA THR A 594 -22.20 34.35 17.95
C THR A 594 -23.20 34.24 16.78
N GLY A 595 -22.97 33.33 15.84
CA GLY A 595 -23.78 33.12 14.65
C GLY A 595 -23.57 34.20 13.57
N TRP A 596 -22.34 34.72 13.44
CA TRP A 596 -21.89 35.63 12.37
C TRP A 596 -21.12 34.95 11.24
N GLY A 597 -20.83 33.65 11.36
CA GLY A 597 -19.92 32.92 10.45
C GLY A 597 -20.28 33.02 8.97
N THR A 598 -19.37 32.59 8.11
CA THR A 598 -19.39 32.95 6.69
C THR A 598 -19.80 31.77 5.81
N LYS A 599 -20.54 32.02 4.73
CA LYS A 599 -20.75 31.01 3.68
C LYS A 599 -19.74 31.23 2.55
N ILE A 600 -19.01 30.18 2.20
CA ILE A 600 -18.21 30.08 0.98
C ILE A 600 -18.96 29.20 -0.01
N GLY A 601 -18.95 29.56 -1.29
CA GLY A 601 -19.41 28.70 -2.38
C GLY A 601 -18.68 29.02 -3.68
N GLN A 602 -18.41 28.01 -4.50
CA GLN A 602 -17.76 28.19 -5.80
C GLN A 602 -18.71 28.86 -6.81
N ILE A 603 -18.16 29.64 -7.74
CA ILE A 603 -18.90 30.37 -8.77
C ILE A 603 -18.86 29.58 -10.08
N GLY A 604 -19.76 28.60 -10.21
CA GLY A 604 -19.76 27.64 -11.32
C GLY A 604 -18.47 26.80 -11.34
N ASP A 605 -18.16 26.22 -12.49
CA ASP A 605 -16.91 25.48 -12.72
C ASP A 605 -15.77 26.47 -13.02
N SER A 606 -15.38 27.25 -12.02
CA SER A 606 -14.29 28.24 -12.13
C SER A 606 -13.45 28.32 -10.86
N THR A 607 -12.24 28.88 -10.95
CA THR A 607 -11.34 29.10 -9.81
C THR A 607 -11.76 30.26 -8.88
N SER A 608 -13.02 30.72 -8.97
CA SER A 608 -13.57 31.80 -8.15
C SER A 608 -14.57 31.31 -7.11
N ILE A 609 -14.46 31.85 -5.90
CA ILE A 609 -15.38 31.65 -4.78
C ILE A 609 -16.14 32.94 -4.44
N ASN A 610 -17.40 32.78 -4.03
CA ASN A 610 -18.26 33.81 -3.45
C ASN A 610 -18.26 33.66 -1.92
N ILE A 611 -18.15 34.80 -1.22
CA ILE A 611 -17.97 34.89 0.23
C ILE A 611 -19.10 35.74 0.80
N ARG A 612 -19.95 35.16 1.66
CA ARG A 612 -21.16 35.79 2.22
C ARG A 612 -21.19 35.70 3.76
N PRO A 613 -20.87 36.80 4.47
CA PRO A 613 -21.11 36.90 5.91
C PRO A 613 -22.58 36.65 6.27
N ASN A 614 -22.85 35.73 7.21
CA ASN A 614 -24.23 35.53 7.67
C ASN A 614 -24.69 36.76 8.49
N LYS A 615 -25.98 37.09 8.37
CA LYS A 615 -26.61 38.24 9.09
C LYS A 615 -25.89 39.58 8.86
N LEU A 616 -25.30 39.80 7.68
CA LEU A 616 -24.48 40.97 7.34
C LEU A 616 -25.07 42.33 7.80
N ASP A 617 -26.38 42.56 7.67
CA ASP A 617 -27.01 43.81 8.12
C ASP A 617 -26.99 43.99 9.65
N GLN A 618 -27.07 42.89 10.41
CA GLN A 618 -26.90 42.93 11.87
C GLN A 618 -25.43 43.15 12.23
N LEU A 619 -24.51 42.54 11.49
CA LEU A 619 -23.07 42.73 11.64
C LEU A 619 -22.71 44.22 11.45
N LYS A 620 -23.14 44.82 10.33
CA LYS A 620 -23.03 46.27 10.03
C LYS A 620 -23.63 47.12 11.16
N LYS A 621 -24.90 46.91 11.50
CA LYS A 621 -25.61 47.69 12.55
C LYS A 621 -24.98 47.56 13.94
N SER A 622 -24.29 46.46 14.23
CA SER A 622 -23.61 46.27 15.53
C SER A 622 -22.37 47.14 15.71
N GLY A 623 -21.73 47.57 14.61
CA GLY A 623 -20.43 48.25 14.64
C GLY A 623 -19.30 47.48 15.34
N LYS A 624 -19.45 46.17 15.58
CA LYS A 624 -18.46 45.35 16.30
C LYS A 624 -17.27 44.92 15.43
N ALA A 625 -17.47 44.87 14.12
CA ALA A 625 -16.43 44.73 13.09
C ALA A 625 -16.58 45.84 12.03
N THR A 626 -15.49 46.12 11.31
CA THR A 626 -15.42 47.10 10.20
C THR A 626 -15.04 46.44 8.88
N SER A 627 -14.23 45.38 8.91
CA SER A 627 -13.77 44.65 7.72
C SER A 627 -13.79 43.13 7.95
N ILE A 628 -13.79 42.39 6.85
CA ILE A 628 -13.57 40.95 6.80
C ILE A 628 -12.33 40.68 5.94
N GLU A 629 -11.39 39.93 6.48
CA GLU A 629 -10.21 39.40 5.79
C GLU A 629 -10.39 37.91 5.54
N VAL A 630 -10.14 37.46 4.32
CA VAL A 630 -10.16 36.05 3.93
C VAL A 630 -8.81 35.67 3.32
N THR A 631 -8.25 34.56 3.79
CA THR A 631 -7.01 33.98 3.29
C THR A 631 -7.27 32.52 2.92
N ALA A 632 -7.26 32.22 1.63
CA ALA A 632 -7.42 30.86 1.10
C ALA A 632 -6.04 30.29 0.75
N ALA A 633 -5.68 29.14 1.32
CA ALA A 633 -4.37 28.52 1.16
C ALA A 633 -4.43 27.02 0.84
N MET A 634 -3.71 26.57 -0.19
CA MET A 634 -3.39 25.16 -0.41
C MET A 634 -2.17 24.78 0.45
N LYS A 635 -2.12 23.54 0.95
CA LYS A 635 -1.03 23.09 1.83
C LYS A 635 -0.58 21.66 1.53
N TYR A 636 0.72 21.47 1.29
CA TYR A 636 1.35 20.15 1.16
C TYR A 636 2.24 19.87 2.37
N ARG A 637 2.05 18.71 3.03
CA ARG A 637 2.75 18.31 4.27
C ARG A 637 2.76 19.41 5.37
N GLY A 638 1.70 20.22 5.43
CA GLY A 638 1.54 21.33 6.37
C GLY A 638 2.09 22.69 5.90
N ASN A 639 2.97 22.72 4.90
CA ASN A 639 3.51 23.95 4.32
C ASN A 639 2.53 24.57 3.31
N THR A 640 2.38 25.89 3.33
CA THR A 640 1.55 26.61 2.35
C THR A 640 2.25 26.68 0.99
N VAL A 641 1.55 26.25 -0.07
CA VAL A 641 2.10 26.12 -1.45
C VAL A 641 1.37 27.01 -2.48
N ARG A 642 0.14 27.43 -2.18
CA ARG A 642 -0.54 28.58 -2.80
C ARG A 642 -1.27 29.35 -1.71
N GLN A 643 -1.33 30.68 -1.84
CA GLN A 643 -2.12 31.51 -0.95
C GLN A 643 -2.67 32.73 -1.70
N VAL A 644 -3.98 32.95 -1.63
CA VAL A 644 -4.61 34.20 -2.05
C VAL A 644 -5.29 34.84 -0.85
N LYS A 645 -5.19 36.17 -0.75
CA LYS A 645 -5.63 36.95 0.41
C LYS A 645 -6.39 38.20 -0.01
N LYS A 646 -7.51 38.49 0.66
CA LYS A 646 -8.37 39.64 0.36
C LYS A 646 -9.03 40.19 1.62
N GLU A 647 -8.88 41.48 1.89
CA GLU A 647 -9.64 42.19 2.93
C GLU A 647 -10.64 43.17 2.29
N VAL A 648 -11.84 43.26 2.86
CA VAL A 648 -12.97 44.04 2.33
C VAL A 648 -13.69 44.76 3.47
N ASP A 649 -14.01 46.04 3.28
CA ASP A 649 -14.85 46.81 4.21
C ASP A 649 -16.27 46.23 4.23
N LEU A 650 -16.79 45.89 5.42
CA LEU A 650 -18.09 45.25 5.55
C LEU A 650 -19.22 46.05 4.91
N ASN A 651 -19.16 47.39 4.97
CA ASN A 651 -20.18 48.28 4.41
C ASN A 651 -20.29 48.12 2.88
N SER A 652 -19.15 47.92 2.20
CA SER A 652 -19.08 47.71 0.75
C SER A 652 -19.67 46.37 0.28
N ILE A 653 -19.78 45.39 1.19
CA ILE A 653 -20.28 44.05 0.85
C ILE A 653 -21.81 44.09 0.68
N SER A 654 -22.28 43.52 -0.42
CA SER A 654 -23.70 43.37 -0.74
C SER A 654 -24.34 42.19 0.03
N SER A 655 -25.67 42.07 0.03
CA SER A 655 -26.33 40.86 0.55
C SER A 655 -25.95 39.58 -0.24
N ALA A 656 -25.45 39.74 -1.48
CA ALA A 656 -24.88 38.67 -2.31
C ALA A 656 -23.39 38.38 -2.03
N GLY A 657 -22.77 39.08 -1.07
CA GLY A 657 -21.37 38.88 -0.70
C GLY A 657 -20.39 39.61 -1.60
N PHE A 658 -19.19 39.04 -1.71
CA PHE A 658 -18.12 39.46 -2.64
C PHE A 658 -17.40 38.24 -3.22
N ASN A 659 -16.73 38.42 -4.36
CA ASN A 659 -16.05 37.34 -5.08
C ASN A 659 -14.52 37.42 -4.90
N MET A 660 -13.87 36.27 -4.96
CA MET A 660 -12.42 36.09 -4.82
C MET A 660 -11.97 34.95 -5.75
N ASN A 661 -11.11 35.24 -6.73
CA ASN A 661 -10.41 34.21 -7.49
C ASN A 661 -9.27 33.67 -6.64
N VAL A 662 -9.11 32.34 -6.55
CA VAL A 662 -8.04 31.67 -5.78
C VAL A 662 -6.97 31.01 -6.66
N GLY A 663 -7.09 31.14 -7.98
CA GLY A 663 -6.07 30.80 -8.98
C GLY A 663 -6.20 29.39 -9.56
N TYR A 664 -6.40 28.38 -8.71
CA TYR A 664 -6.26 26.97 -9.06
C TYR A 664 -7.45 26.13 -8.56
N TYR A 665 -7.57 24.88 -9.04
CA TYR A 665 -8.53 23.89 -8.57
C TYR A 665 -7.93 23.00 -7.47
N GLY A 666 -8.73 22.58 -6.51
CA GLY A 666 -8.33 21.70 -5.40
C GLY A 666 -8.84 22.14 -4.03
N LYS A 667 -8.15 21.65 -3.00
CA LYS A 667 -8.52 21.78 -1.58
C LYS A 667 -7.87 23.00 -0.93
N TYR A 668 -8.68 23.98 -0.54
CA TYR A 668 -8.24 25.19 0.16
C TYR A 668 -8.61 25.15 1.64
N TYR A 669 -7.64 25.46 2.50
CA TYR A 669 -7.86 25.86 3.89
C TYR A 669 -8.12 27.37 3.91
N VAL A 670 -9.30 27.78 4.36
CA VAL A 670 -9.75 29.18 4.30
C VAL A 670 -9.90 29.74 5.71
N SER A 671 -9.00 30.67 6.06
CA SER A 671 -9.06 31.45 7.29
C SER A 671 -9.85 32.74 7.06
N ILE A 672 -10.79 33.05 7.93
CA ILE A 672 -11.69 34.20 7.84
C ILE A 672 -11.61 34.98 9.14
N SER A 673 -11.36 36.29 9.06
CA SER A 673 -11.16 37.16 10.23
C SER A 673 -12.00 38.43 10.12
N TYR A 674 -12.94 38.59 11.05
CA TYR A 674 -13.69 39.84 11.25
C TYR A 674 -12.86 40.79 12.11
N LYS A 675 -12.47 41.93 11.54
CA LYS A 675 -11.58 42.91 12.19
C LYS A 675 -12.33 44.18 12.58
N LYS A 676 -11.84 44.86 13.62
CA LYS A 676 -12.17 46.25 13.96
C LYS A 676 -10.88 47.01 14.25
N ASN A 677 -10.69 48.15 13.58
CA ASN A 677 -9.48 48.98 13.70
C ASN A 677 -8.19 48.15 13.52
N GLY A 678 -8.18 47.23 12.54
CA GLY A 678 -7.06 46.31 12.26
C GLY A 678 -6.94 45.10 13.20
N LYS A 679 -7.55 45.12 14.40
CA LYS A 679 -7.53 43.99 15.34
C LYS A 679 -8.62 42.96 14.98
N ILE A 680 -8.26 41.67 14.96
CA ILE A 680 -9.22 40.56 14.85
C ILE A 680 -10.12 40.53 16.10
N ILE A 681 -11.43 40.46 15.88
CA ILE A 681 -12.48 40.43 16.92
C ILE A 681 -13.17 39.06 16.96
N GLU A 682 -13.39 38.44 15.79
CA GLU A 682 -13.86 37.07 15.63
C GLU A 682 -13.16 36.44 14.43
N ALA A 683 -12.88 35.14 14.48
CA ALA A 683 -12.27 34.41 13.36
C ALA A 683 -12.78 32.97 13.30
N GLU A 684 -12.84 32.42 12.09
CA GLU A 684 -13.27 31.06 11.78
C GLU A 684 -12.34 30.45 10.72
N GLU A 685 -12.22 29.12 10.72
CA GLU A 685 -11.46 28.35 9.73
C GLU A 685 -12.44 27.40 9.03
N GLN A 686 -12.35 27.31 7.70
CA GLN A 686 -13.20 26.45 6.88
C GLN A 686 -12.35 25.71 5.83
N ILE A 687 -12.89 24.64 5.24
CA ILE A 687 -12.32 24.00 4.04
C ILE A 687 -13.22 24.33 2.86
N ALA A 688 -12.63 24.72 1.74
CA ALA A 688 -13.33 24.97 0.49
C ALA A 688 -12.73 24.11 -0.63
N GLY A 689 -13.56 23.28 -1.25
CA GLY A 689 -13.25 22.63 -2.51
C GLY A 689 -13.54 23.57 -3.68
N VAL A 690 -12.57 23.74 -4.58
CA VAL A 690 -12.73 24.45 -5.85
C VAL A 690 -12.58 23.41 -6.95
N LYS A 691 -13.70 23.02 -7.57
CA LYS A 691 -13.80 21.80 -8.37
C LYS A 691 -14.36 21.99 -9.79
N ALA A 692 -14.21 20.98 -10.63
CA ALA A 692 -14.81 20.86 -11.95
C ALA A 692 -15.35 19.43 -12.14
N GLY A 693 -16.34 19.24 -13.01
CA GLY A 693 -16.90 17.91 -13.30
C GLY A 693 -15.94 16.97 -14.03
N GLU A 694 -14.89 17.51 -14.66
CA GLU A 694 -13.92 16.78 -15.46
C GLU A 694 -12.54 17.44 -15.30
N TYR A 695 -11.47 16.65 -15.37
CA TYR A 695 -10.07 17.06 -15.30
C TYR A 695 -9.23 16.32 -16.34
N ASN A 696 -8.21 16.98 -16.88
CA ASN A 696 -7.09 16.29 -17.52
C ASN A 696 -5.91 16.31 -16.53
N LEU A 697 -5.34 15.14 -16.23
CA LEU A 697 -4.17 14.97 -15.37
C LEU A 697 -2.97 14.60 -16.23
N ALA A 698 -1.94 15.44 -16.25
CA ALA A 698 -0.79 15.30 -17.13
C ALA A 698 0.56 15.42 -16.39
N PRO A 699 0.96 14.39 -15.60
CA PRO A 699 2.32 14.25 -15.08
C PRO A 699 3.21 13.61 -16.17
N VAL A 700 3.54 14.38 -17.20
CA VAL A 700 4.21 13.91 -18.43
C VAL A 700 5.73 13.85 -18.23
N SER A 701 6.35 12.87 -18.89
CA SER A 701 7.77 12.56 -18.78
C SER A 701 8.45 12.58 -20.16
N ALA A 702 9.77 12.79 -20.19
CA ALA A 702 10.61 12.86 -21.38
C ALA A 702 10.22 14.01 -22.34
N SER A 703 10.69 13.99 -23.59
CA SER A 703 10.43 15.07 -24.56
C SER A 703 9.36 14.71 -25.60
N PHE A 704 9.36 13.48 -26.12
CA PHE A 704 8.43 13.08 -27.18
C PHE A 704 6.95 12.95 -26.71
N PRO A 705 6.66 12.39 -25.52
CA PRO A 705 5.33 12.45 -24.92
C PRO A 705 4.84 13.89 -24.66
N VAL A 706 5.76 14.81 -24.33
CA VAL A 706 5.42 16.23 -24.13
C VAL A 706 5.03 16.90 -25.44
N VAL A 707 5.65 16.54 -26.57
CA VAL A 707 5.22 17.00 -27.90
C VAL A 707 3.81 16.52 -28.23
N TYR A 708 3.52 15.22 -28.02
CA TYR A 708 2.15 14.69 -28.21
C TYR A 708 1.11 15.40 -27.35
N PHE A 709 1.41 15.53 -26.06
CA PHE A 709 0.51 16.18 -25.11
C PHE A 709 0.25 17.64 -25.50
N SER A 710 1.30 18.41 -25.78
CA SER A 710 1.21 19.83 -26.15
C SER A 710 0.39 20.04 -27.41
N LEU A 711 0.61 19.23 -28.46
CA LEU A 711 -0.16 19.32 -29.71
C LEU A 711 -1.64 19.00 -29.51
N SER A 712 -1.98 18.15 -28.53
CA SER A 712 -3.37 17.80 -28.21
C SER A 712 -4.12 18.86 -27.38
N LEU A 713 -3.44 19.87 -26.81
CA LEU A 713 -4.05 20.81 -25.83
C LEU A 713 -5.30 21.52 -26.39
N TRP A 714 -5.30 21.91 -27.67
CA TRP A 714 -6.42 22.60 -28.32
C TRP A 714 -7.60 21.68 -28.67
N ASP A 715 -7.49 20.38 -28.41
CA ASP A 715 -8.58 19.39 -28.56
C ASP A 715 -9.04 18.84 -27.20
N ILE A 716 -8.14 18.65 -26.22
CA ILE A 716 -8.46 18.05 -24.93
C ILE A 716 -8.92 19.06 -23.86
N THR A 717 -8.63 20.36 -24.01
CA THR A 717 -8.97 21.39 -23.00
C THR A 717 -10.45 21.80 -22.99
N THR A 718 -11.28 21.30 -23.92
CA THR A 718 -12.73 21.58 -23.95
C THR A 718 -13.52 20.27 -24.04
N SER A 719 -14.43 20.06 -23.09
CA SER A 719 -15.25 18.85 -22.98
C SER A 719 -16.26 18.78 -24.14
N PRO A 720 -16.17 17.78 -25.05
CA PRO A 720 -17.05 17.69 -26.22
C PRO A 720 -18.51 17.41 -25.84
N GLU A 721 -18.76 16.85 -24.66
CA GLU A 721 -20.11 16.59 -24.13
C GLU A 721 -20.80 17.84 -23.59
N THR A 722 -20.04 18.82 -23.08
CA THR A 722 -20.60 19.95 -22.30
C THR A 722 -20.21 21.33 -22.81
N GLY A 723 -19.24 21.45 -23.71
CA GLY A 723 -18.69 22.72 -24.20
C GLY A 723 -17.93 23.52 -23.14
N LYS A 724 -17.61 22.94 -21.98
CA LYS A 724 -16.88 23.59 -20.89
C LYS A 724 -15.38 23.32 -20.98
N THR A 725 -14.59 24.28 -20.52
CA THR A 725 -13.15 24.08 -20.31
C THR A 725 -12.89 22.97 -19.29
N ILE A 726 -12.01 22.04 -19.62
CA ILE A 726 -11.49 21.00 -18.72
C ILE A 726 -10.18 21.51 -18.10
N PRO A 727 -10.12 21.72 -16.78
CA PRO A 727 -8.87 22.08 -16.10
C PRO A 727 -7.81 21.01 -16.32
N THR A 728 -6.73 21.41 -16.97
CA THR A 728 -5.67 20.52 -17.44
C THR A 728 -4.43 20.76 -16.58
N ILE A 729 -4.17 19.83 -15.65
CA ILE A 729 -3.16 19.98 -14.60
C ILE A 729 -1.83 19.34 -15.03
N VAL A 730 -0.85 20.16 -15.39
CA VAL A 730 0.41 19.73 -16.00
C VAL A 730 1.56 19.74 -15.01
N MET A 731 2.41 18.71 -15.08
CA MET A 731 3.73 18.68 -14.49
C MET A 731 4.66 17.97 -15.48
N LEU A 732 5.81 18.56 -15.80
CA LEU A 732 6.81 17.99 -16.69
C LEU A 732 8.06 17.61 -15.90
N ASP A 733 8.68 16.46 -16.17
CA ASP A 733 10.00 16.14 -15.61
C ASP A 733 11.16 16.91 -16.28
N ARG A 734 10.93 17.41 -17.49
CA ARG A 734 11.75 18.40 -18.21
C ARG A 734 11.03 19.76 -18.20
N PRO A 735 10.97 20.47 -17.06
CA PRO A 735 10.17 21.69 -16.92
C PRO A 735 10.63 22.85 -17.82
N SER A 736 11.89 22.86 -18.26
CA SER A 736 12.40 23.85 -19.22
C SER A 736 11.81 23.73 -20.62
N ALA A 737 11.06 22.67 -20.93
CA ALA A 737 10.36 22.55 -22.21
C ALA A 737 9.17 23.51 -22.36
N TYR A 738 8.68 24.12 -21.26
CA TYR A 738 7.56 25.06 -21.26
C TYR A 738 7.96 26.45 -20.73
N ASN A 739 7.51 27.49 -21.42
CA ASN A 739 7.34 28.81 -20.85
C ASN A 739 6.06 28.82 -19.98
N TRP A 740 6.22 28.60 -18.67
CA TRP A 740 5.12 28.46 -17.71
C TRP A 740 4.28 29.74 -17.53
N ASP A 741 4.77 30.90 -17.98
CA ASP A 741 4.00 32.15 -18.00
C ASP A 741 3.13 32.29 -19.28
N GLN A 742 3.23 31.33 -20.23
CA GLN A 742 2.49 31.29 -21.51
C GLN A 742 1.58 30.05 -21.64
N LEU A 743 1.12 29.46 -20.53
CA LEU A 743 0.16 28.35 -20.55
C LEU A 743 -1.17 28.74 -21.25
N PRO A 744 -1.72 27.90 -22.15
CA PRO A 744 -3.02 28.14 -22.78
C PRO A 744 -4.20 28.18 -21.77
N GLU A 745 -5.32 28.77 -22.19
CA GLU A 745 -6.54 28.83 -21.36
C GLU A 745 -7.01 27.43 -20.95
N GLY A 746 -7.32 27.26 -19.66
CA GLY A 746 -7.68 25.96 -19.08
C GLY A 746 -6.50 25.08 -18.67
N VAL A 747 -5.27 25.43 -19.04
CA VAL A 747 -4.05 24.72 -18.65
C VAL A 747 -3.47 25.36 -17.37
N TYR A 748 -3.10 24.52 -16.41
CA TYR A 748 -2.56 24.93 -15.11
C TYR A 748 -1.32 24.11 -14.78
N GLY A 749 -0.27 24.75 -14.29
CA GLY A 749 0.84 24.04 -13.65
C GLY A 749 0.44 23.40 -12.32
N MET A 750 1.24 22.43 -11.88
CA MET A 750 1.06 21.63 -10.67
C MET A 750 0.83 22.49 -9.40
N PRO A 751 -0.39 22.52 -8.79
CA PRO A 751 -0.73 23.53 -7.78
C PRO A 751 0.00 23.45 -6.43
N TYR A 752 0.76 22.38 -6.16
CA TYR A 752 1.56 22.23 -4.94
C TYR A 752 3.05 22.53 -5.14
N LEU A 753 3.54 22.69 -6.38
CA LEU A 753 4.85 23.27 -6.67
C LEU A 753 4.68 24.78 -6.83
N THR A 754 5.45 25.62 -6.12
CA THR A 754 5.39 27.09 -6.32
C THR A 754 5.74 27.47 -7.76
N ASP A 755 5.40 28.69 -8.19
CA ASP A 755 5.60 29.08 -9.60
C ASP A 755 7.09 29.04 -10.00
N GLU A 756 8.01 29.32 -9.07
CA GLU A 756 9.46 29.08 -9.23
C GLU A 756 9.83 27.58 -9.29
N GLN A 757 9.16 26.71 -8.53
CA GLN A 757 9.41 25.28 -8.54
C GLN A 757 8.91 24.61 -9.83
N MET A 758 7.77 25.05 -10.38
CA MET A 758 7.23 24.50 -11.64
C MET A 758 8.21 24.67 -12.81
N GLN A 759 8.98 25.76 -12.81
CA GLN A 759 10.04 26.03 -13.81
C GLN A 759 11.31 25.18 -13.63
N LYS A 760 11.47 24.47 -12.50
CA LYS A 760 12.78 23.90 -12.06
C LYS A 760 12.74 22.46 -11.58
N THR A 761 11.59 21.90 -11.20
CA THR A 761 11.52 20.57 -10.57
C THR A 761 10.14 19.91 -10.74
N TYR A 762 10.09 18.60 -10.50
CA TYR A 762 8.90 17.76 -10.57
C TYR A 762 8.81 16.87 -9.34
N ASN A 763 7.61 16.40 -8.99
CA ASN A 763 7.45 15.47 -7.86
C ASN A 763 6.20 14.59 -8.00
N TYR A 764 6.35 13.39 -8.54
CA TYR A 764 5.24 12.44 -8.76
C TYR A 764 4.48 12.08 -7.47
N SER A 765 5.16 11.96 -6.32
CA SER A 765 4.52 11.70 -5.02
C SER A 765 3.69 12.88 -4.52
N MET A 766 4.11 14.12 -4.80
CA MET A 766 3.31 15.32 -4.55
C MET A 766 2.11 15.40 -5.49
N TYR A 767 2.28 14.97 -6.76
CA TYR A 767 1.19 14.90 -7.74
C TYR A 767 0.13 13.87 -7.32
N ALA A 768 0.52 12.68 -6.88
CA ALA A 768 -0.40 11.69 -6.31
C ALA A 768 -1.16 12.20 -5.08
N GLN A 769 -0.50 12.94 -4.18
CA GLN A 769 -1.17 13.59 -3.05
C GLN A 769 -2.13 14.71 -3.49
N TYR A 770 -1.79 15.49 -4.52
CA TYR A 770 -2.71 16.48 -5.09
C TYR A 770 -3.96 15.80 -5.68
N VAL A 771 -3.82 14.69 -6.41
CA VAL A 771 -4.97 13.93 -6.93
C VAL A 771 -5.82 13.35 -5.79
N LYS A 772 -5.20 12.84 -4.71
CA LYS A 772 -5.90 12.41 -3.48
C LYS A 772 -6.74 13.55 -2.88
N ASP A 773 -6.13 14.72 -2.68
CA ASP A 773 -6.79 15.90 -2.09
C ASP A 773 -7.87 16.51 -3.01
N LEU A 774 -7.71 16.37 -4.33
CA LEU A 774 -8.65 16.82 -5.36
C LEU A 774 -9.89 15.92 -5.41
N TYR A 775 -9.70 14.59 -5.39
CA TYR A 775 -10.78 13.61 -5.33
C TYR A 775 -11.55 13.67 -4.00
N GLU A 776 -10.88 13.95 -2.87
CA GLU A 776 -11.56 14.16 -1.57
C GLU A 776 -12.58 15.31 -1.61
N VAL A 777 -12.29 16.41 -2.33
CA VAL A 777 -13.22 17.53 -2.49
C VAL A 777 -14.16 17.40 -3.70
N SER A 778 -13.88 16.45 -4.60
CA SER A 778 -14.63 16.24 -5.83
C SER A 778 -14.75 14.74 -6.21
N PRO A 779 -15.46 13.94 -5.40
CA PRO A 779 -15.59 12.49 -5.62
C PRO A 779 -16.45 12.13 -6.84
N ASP A 780 -17.15 13.09 -7.43
CA ASP A 780 -18.03 12.90 -8.58
C ASP A 780 -17.32 13.10 -9.94
N SER A 781 -16.08 13.62 -9.95
CA SER A 781 -15.38 14.06 -11.17
C SER A 781 -14.86 12.93 -12.07
N ARG A 782 -14.74 13.21 -13.37
CA ARG A 782 -13.98 12.41 -14.35
C ARG A 782 -12.51 12.90 -14.43
N PHE A 783 -11.57 11.97 -14.57
CA PHE A 783 -10.12 12.23 -14.64
C PHE A 783 -9.49 11.57 -15.86
N ASN A 784 -9.16 12.34 -16.89
CA ASN A 784 -8.49 11.86 -18.08
C ASN A 784 -6.97 11.91 -17.85
N LEU A 785 -6.30 10.75 -17.79
CA LEU A 785 -4.89 10.63 -17.40
C LEU A 785 -3.97 10.52 -18.63
N TYR A 786 -3.11 11.51 -18.83
CA TYR A 786 -2.13 11.57 -19.93
C TYR A 786 -0.73 11.33 -19.36
N ILE A 787 -0.09 10.23 -19.77
CA ILE A 787 1.19 9.75 -19.20
C ILE A 787 2.13 9.20 -20.27
N ASN A 788 3.43 9.13 -19.95
CA ASN A 788 4.42 8.40 -20.76
C ASN A 788 4.24 6.89 -20.54
N ASP A 789 4.43 6.06 -21.56
CA ASP A 789 4.26 4.60 -21.44
C ASP A 789 5.34 3.95 -20.55
N ILE A 790 6.59 4.44 -20.59
CA ILE A 790 7.64 4.04 -19.62
C ILE A 790 7.34 4.50 -18.18
N THR A 791 6.33 5.34 -17.94
CA THR A 791 5.87 5.73 -16.59
C THR A 791 4.47 5.21 -16.25
N CYS A 792 3.94 4.22 -16.99
CA CYS A 792 2.60 3.66 -16.77
C CYS A 792 2.32 3.21 -15.32
N THR A 793 3.31 2.78 -14.54
CA THR A 793 3.12 2.43 -13.11
C THR A 793 2.58 3.58 -12.24
N LEU A 794 2.69 4.84 -12.69
CA LEU A 794 2.06 5.98 -12.03
C LEU A 794 0.53 5.82 -11.90
N ILE A 795 -0.14 5.03 -12.75
CA ILE A 795 -1.58 4.73 -12.60
C ILE A 795 -1.87 4.15 -11.20
N HIS A 796 -0.97 3.34 -10.62
CA HIS A 796 -1.17 2.78 -9.27
C HIS A 796 -1.23 3.87 -8.19
N SER A 797 -0.41 4.93 -8.27
CA SER A 797 -0.37 6.00 -7.27
C SER A 797 -1.38 7.12 -7.52
N LEU A 798 -1.75 7.35 -8.78
CA LEU A 798 -2.68 8.39 -9.19
C LEU A 798 -4.15 7.93 -9.10
N ILE A 799 -4.43 6.69 -9.50
CA ILE A 799 -5.79 6.16 -9.66
C ILE A 799 -6.11 5.11 -8.60
N TYR A 800 -5.38 3.99 -8.58
CA TYR A 800 -5.78 2.80 -7.80
C TYR A 800 -5.66 3.01 -6.28
N ALA A 801 -4.53 3.54 -5.80
CA ALA A 801 -4.32 3.85 -4.38
C ALA A 801 -5.27 4.96 -3.86
N ASN A 802 -5.76 5.82 -4.77
CA ASN A 802 -6.79 6.83 -4.48
C ASN A 802 -8.22 6.27 -4.57
N ARG A 803 -8.39 5.01 -4.97
CA ARG A 803 -9.66 4.28 -5.14
C ARG A 803 -10.65 4.98 -6.07
N ILE A 804 -10.16 5.60 -7.15
CA ILE A 804 -11.02 6.21 -8.17
C ILE A 804 -11.70 5.09 -8.98
N PRO A 805 -13.04 5.03 -9.08
CA PRO A 805 -13.77 4.01 -9.83
C PRO A 805 -13.43 3.96 -11.32
N ASP A 806 -13.45 2.76 -11.92
CA ASP A 806 -13.17 2.50 -13.36
C ASP A 806 -14.07 3.26 -14.37
N LYS A 807 -15.12 3.95 -13.89
CA LYS A 807 -16.00 4.80 -14.71
C LYS A 807 -15.73 6.30 -14.57
N GLN A 808 -14.76 6.67 -13.75
CA GLN A 808 -14.37 8.06 -13.46
C GLN A 808 -12.97 8.39 -13.96
N TYR A 809 -12.32 7.52 -14.72
CA TYR A 809 -11.08 7.86 -15.42
C TYR A 809 -11.02 7.32 -16.85
N THR A 810 -10.18 7.95 -17.65
CA THR A 810 -9.69 7.45 -18.95
C THR A 810 -8.16 7.51 -18.91
N ILE A 811 -7.48 6.75 -19.77
CA ILE A 811 -6.01 6.71 -19.82
C ILE A 811 -5.55 6.87 -21.26
N THR A 812 -4.60 7.78 -21.47
CA THR A 812 -3.87 7.98 -22.72
C THR A 812 -2.38 7.80 -22.42
N MET A 813 -1.83 6.66 -22.82
CA MET A 813 -0.39 6.41 -22.78
C MET A 813 0.24 6.96 -24.05
N MET A 814 1.30 7.75 -23.92
CA MET A 814 2.05 8.34 -25.04
C MET A 814 3.43 7.71 -25.09
N SER A 815 3.84 7.26 -26.27
CA SER A 815 5.13 6.60 -26.47
C SER A 815 6.31 7.52 -26.18
N ASP A 816 7.27 7.01 -25.40
CA ASP A 816 8.57 7.64 -25.15
C ASP A 816 9.39 7.87 -26.44
N GLY A 817 9.16 7.03 -27.45
CA GLY A 817 9.92 6.98 -28.71
C GLY A 817 10.62 5.64 -28.86
N SER A 818 11.93 5.64 -29.08
CA SER A 818 12.72 4.40 -29.22
C SER A 818 12.72 3.54 -27.96
N GLY A 819 12.57 4.14 -26.77
CA GLY A 819 12.42 3.43 -25.49
C GLY A 819 11.28 2.42 -25.50
N THR A 820 10.09 2.84 -25.92
CA THR A 820 8.89 1.99 -26.10
C THR A 820 9.23 0.71 -26.88
N PHE A 821 9.75 0.85 -28.11
CA PHE A 821 10.00 -0.28 -29.00
C PHE A 821 11.12 -1.18 -28.48
N ASN A 822 12.21 -0.61 -27.97
CA ASN A 822 13.34 -1.38 -27.43
C ASN A 822 12.92 -2.24 -26.23
N ILE A 823 12.12 -1.68 -25.32
CA ILE A 823 11.62 -2.39 -24.13
C ILE A 823 10.59 -3.45 -24.52
N MET A 824 9.63 -3.10 -25.38
CA MET A 824 8.60 -4.04 -25.85
C MET A 824 9.19 -5.20 -26.63
N ASN A 825 10.03 -4.93 -27.63
CA ASN A 825 10.65 -5.96 -28.46
C ASN A 825 11.53 -6.88 -27.61
N LYS A 826 12.28 -6.35 -26.63
CA LYS A 826 13.04 -7.16 -25.66
C LYS A 826 12.13 -8.01 -24.75
N THR A 827 11.00 -7.47 -24.29
CA THR A 827 10.05 -8.16 -23.40
C THR A 827 9.35 -9.33 -24.10
N TYR A 828 9.04 -9.18 -25.39
CA TYR A 828 8.30 -10.17 -26.19
C TYR A 828 9.19 -10.97 -27.17
N ASN A 829 10.51 -10.82 -27.11
CA ASN A 829 11.47 -11.73 -27.76
C ASN A 829 11.67 -13.01 -26.92
N VAL A 830 10.60 -13.78 -26.76
CA VAL A 830 10.55 -15.05 -26.01
C VAL A 830 9.80 -16.11 -26.83
N ALA A 831 9.97 -17.38 -26.49
CA ALA A 831 9.37 -18.50 -27.23
C ALA A 831 7.83 -18.56 -27.17
N ASP A 832 7.21 -18.02 -26.11
CA ASP A 832 5.76 -17.77 -26.04
C ASP A 832 5.49 -16.35 -25.52
N PRO A 833 5.36 -15.37 -26.43
CA PRO A 833 5.02 -14.00 -26.07
C PRO A 833 3.62 -13.85 -25.46
N SER A 834 2.69 -14.76 -25.79
CA SER A 834 1.31 -14.71 -25.29
C SER A 834 1.23 -15.15 -23.82
N ALA A 835 2.00 -16.17 -23.43
CA ALA A 835 2.15 -16.55 -22.02
C ALA A 835 2.83 -15.44 -21.19
N LYS A 836 3.90 -14.82 -21.71
CA LYS A 836 4.54 -13.67 -21.04
C LYS A 836 3.57 -12.49 -20.90
N HIS A 837 2.73 -12.22 -21.89
CA HIS A 837 1.69 -11.19 -21.78
C HIS A 837 0.67 -11.51 -20.69
N GLN A 838 0.18 -12.76 -20.63
CA GLN A 838 -0.80 -13.17 -19.62
C GLN A 838 -0.22 -13.12 -18.19
N GLN A 839 1.07 -13.42 -18.01
CA GLN A 839 1.77 -13.20 -16.75
C GLN A 839 1.68 -11.72 -16.32
N LEU A 840 2.01 -10.79 -17.23
CA LEU A 840 2.02 -9.35 -16.95
C LEU A 840 0.62 -8.80 -16.63
N ILE A 841 -0.41 -9.29 -17.33
CA ILE A 841 -1.81 -8.98 -17.02
C ILE A 841 -2.17 -9.42 -15.59
N ASN A 842 -1.76 -10.63 -15.19
CA ASN A 842 -2.08 -11.17 -13.87
C ASN A 842 -1.37 -10.38 -12.75
N GLU A 843 -0.09 -10.06 -12.95
CA GLU A 843 0.71 -9.27 -12.01
C GLU A 843 0.15 -7.84 -11.85
N TRP A 844 -0.20 -7.17 -12.95
CA TRP A 844 -0.85 -5.86 -12.91
C TRP A 844 -2.22 -5.91 -12.20
N LYS A 845 -3.03 -6.95 -12.46
CA LYS A 845 -4.35 -7.09 -11.81
C LYS A 845 -4.26 -7.35 -10.32
N SER A 846 -3.28 -8.13 -9.84
CA SER A 846 -2.99 -8.23 -8.41
C SER A 846 -2.63 -6.85 -7.84
N ALA A 847 -1.64 -6.18 -8.42
CA ALA A 847 -1.16 -4.89 -7.93
C ALA A 847 -2.16 -3.73 -8.07
N LYS A 848 -3.16 -3.86 -8.96
CA LYS A 848 -4.36 -3.02 -8.98
C LYS A 848 -5.24 -3.33 -7.77
N GLN A 849 -5.63 -4.59 -7.57
CA GLN A 849 -6.45 -5.02 -6.44
C GLN A 849 -5.81 -4.64 -5.09
N ASP A 850 -4.55 -4.97 -4.87
CA ASP A 850 -3.78 -4.65 -3.67
C ASP A 850 -3.77 -3.13 -3.38
N ALA A 851 -3.68 -2.30 -4.44
CA ALA A 851 -3.72 -0.84 -4.31
C ALA A 851 -5.12 -0.30 -3.99
N TYR A 852 -6.19 -0.85 -4.59
CA TYR A 852 -7.57 -0.49 -4.23
C TYR A 852 -7.93 -0.93 -2.81
N GLU A 853 -7.50 -2.12 -2.38
CA GLU A 853 -7.78 -2.61 -1.02
C GLU A 853 -7.02 -1.81 0.02
N THR A 854 -5.68 -1.69 -0.11
CA THR A 854 -4.83 -1.06 0.92
C THR A 854 -4.79 0.47 0.85
N GLY A 855 -5.10 1.08 -0.30
CA GLY A 855 -4.89 2.50 -0.56
C GLY A 855 -3.41 2.89 -0.68
N LYS A 856 -2.55 1.95 -1.10
CA LYS A 856 -1.09 2.10 -1.20
C LYS A 856 -0.55 1.40 -2.44
N VAL A 857 0.56 1.91 -2.97
CA VAL A 857 1.33 1.24 -4.04
C VAL A 857 2.39 0.36 -3.40
N ALA A 858 2.50 -0.89 -3.84
CA ALA A 858 3.57 -1.79 -3.42
C ALA A 858 4.93 -1.38 -4.04
N THR A 859 6.02 -1.71 -3.36
CA THR A 859 7.37 -1.16 -3.61
C THR A 859 7.89 -1.35 -5.03
N GLU A 860 7.57 -2.48 -5.63
CA GLU A 860 7.97 -2.93 -6.96
C GLU A 860 7.12 -2.33 -8.09
N TRP A 861 6.08 -1.56 -7.76
CA TRP A 861 5.23 -0.78 -8.68
C TRP A 861 5.48 0.74 -8.59
N GLY A 862 6.66 1.13 -8.12
CA GLY A 862 7.10 2.53 -8.08
C GLY A 862 7.35 3.15 -9.46
N TRP A 863 7.74 4.44 -9.45
CA TRP A 863 8.17 5.15 -10.66
C TRP A 863 9.41 4.48 -11.28
N HIS A 864 9.43 4.41 -12.62
CA HIS A 864 10.45 3.69 -13.41
C HIS A 864 10.67 2.23 -12.97
N LYS A 865 9.62 1.58 -12.49
CA LYS A 865 9.53 0.12 -12.37
C LYS A 865 8.57 -0.41 -13.45
N ARG A 866 8.62 -1.72 -13.69
CA ARG A 866 7.69 -2.48 -14.54
C ARG A 866 7.42 -1.91 -15.94
N TRP A 867 8.45 -1.40 -16.62
CA TRP A 867 8.36 -1.01 -18.04
C TRP A 867 7.91 -2.15 -18.97
N ASP A 868 8.05 -3.41 -18.53
CA ASP A 868 7.55 -4.60 -19.25
C ASP A 868 6.00 -4.64 -19.33
N CYS A 869 5.29 -3.87 -18.52
CA CYS A 869 3.83 -3.91 -18.41
C CYS A 869 3.05 -3.03 -19.38
N MET A 870 3.68 -2.16 -20.20
CA MET A 870 3.00 -1.18 -21.07
C MET A 870 1.76 -1.75 -21.80
N TYR A 871 1.95 -2.82 -22.58
CA TYR A 871 0.86 -3.42 -23.35
C TYR A 871 -0.17 -4.15 -22.47
N ALA A 872 0.23 -4.65 -21.30
CA ALA A 872 -0.69 -5.29 -20.36
C ALA A 872 -1.71 -4.29 -19.79
N VAL A 873 -1.39 -2.99 -19.74
CA VAL A 873 -2.35 -1.94 -19.33
C VAL A 873 -3.60 -1.96 -20.20
N LEU A 874 -3.50 -2.17 -21.53
CA LEU A 874 -4.66 -2.21 -22.42
C LEU A 874 -5.65 -3.34 -22.09
N ALA A 875 -5.14 -4.48 -21.61
CA ALA A 875 -5.93 -5.64 -21.19
C ALA A 875 -6.36 -5.61 -19.71
N CYS A 876 -5.88 -4.63 -18.94
CA CYS A 876 -6.27 -4.35 -17.56
C CYS A 876 -7.29 -3.21 -17.47
N GLU A 877 -7.13 -2.20 -18.32
CA GLU A 877 -7.88 -0.94 -18.35
C GLU A 877 -8.54 -0.74 -19.74
N PRO A 878 -9.65 -1.45 -20.04
CA PRO A 878 -10.30 -1.40 -21.35
C PRO A 878 -10.80 0.02 -21.69
N GLY A 879 -10.41 0.52 -22.86
CA GLY A 879 -10.66 1.90 -23.28
C GLY A 879 -9.46 2.84 -23.09
N THR A 880 -8.32 2.34 -22.62
CA THR A 880 -7.04 3.06 -22.70
C THR A 880 -6.61 3.24 -24.16
N GLU A 881 -6.19 4.45 -24.55
CA GLU A 881 -5.48 4.68 -25.81
C GLU A 881 -3.95 4.59 -25.58
N TRP A 882 -3.22 4.03 -26.54
CA TRP A 882 -1.75 4.04 -26.56
C TRP A 882 -1.25 4.66 -27.87
N TRP A 883 -0.68 5.85 -27.79
CA TRP A 883 -0.24 6.67 -28.92
C TRP A 883 1.21 6.37 -29.29
N VAL A 884 1.42 5.89 -30.53
CA VAL A 884 2.76 5.60 -31.09
C VAL A 884 2.99 6.38 -32.38
N ALA A 885 4.24 6.72 -32.70
CA ALA A 885 4.56 7.44 -33.95
C ALA A 885 4.35 6.58 -35.20
N ARG A 886 4.63 5.28 -35.06
CA ARG A 886 4.58 4.22 -36.06
C ARG A 886 4.33 2.91 -35.31
N ASN A 887 3.56 1.98 -35.87
CA ASN A 887 3.32 0.66 -35.25
C ASN A 887 4.23 -0.45 -35.83
N ASN A 888 4.71 -0.30 -37.07
CA ASN A 888 5.48 -1.31 -37.79
C ASN A 888 6.80 -1.75 -37.11
N LEU A 889 7.30 -0.99 -36.12
CA LEU A 889 8.55 -1.24 -35.39
C LEU A 889 8.45 -2.32 -34.29
N PHE A 890 7.26 -2.81 -33.96
CA PHE A 890 7.12 -3.92 -32.99
C PHE A 890 7.58 -5.27 -33.58
N THR A 891 8.33 -6.03 -32.78
CA THR A 891 8.80 -7.40 -33.07
C THR A 891 8.62 -8.34 -31.88
N SER A 892 8.62 -9.65 -32.12
CA SER A 892 8.45 -10.68 -31.09
C SER A 892 8.94 -12.05 -31.54
N GLY A 893 9.29 -12.91 -30.58
CA GLY A 893 10.01 -14.18 -30.80
C GLY A 893 9.23 -15.27 -31.54
N ASP A 894 7.92 -15.10 -31.73
CA ASP A 894 7.02 -16.05 -32.43
C ASP A 894 6.89 -15.74 -33.93
N ASN A 895 7.99 -15.35 -34.58
CA ASN A 895 8.03 -14.80 -35.94
C ASN A 895 7.10 -13.59 -36.13
N ASN A 896 7.09 -12.68 -35.14
CA ASN A 896 6.26 -11.47 -35.09
C ASN A 896 4.74 -11.69 -35.00
N ALA A 897 4.24 -12.91 -34.81
CA ALA A 897 2.80 -13.18 -34.72
C ALA A 897 2.12 -12.50 -33.51
N PHE A 898 2.86 -12.26 -32.42
CA PHE A 898 2.39 -11.45 -31.30
C PHE A 898 2.50 -9.94 -31.58
N ALA A 899 3.55 -9.50 -32.28
CA ALA A 899 3.74 -8.10 -32.64
C ALA A 899 2.65 -7.56 -33.58
N GLU A 900 2.07 -8.40 -34.45
CA GLU A 900 0.89 -8.02 -35.24
C GLU A 900 -0.36 -7.75 -34.39
N LYS A 901 -0.45 -8.30 -33.17
CA LYS A 901 -1.52 -7.95 -32.21
C LYS A 901 -1.28 -6.55 -31.63
N ILE A 902 -0.06 -6.30 -31.12
CA ILE A 902 0.35 -4.98 -30.61
C ILE A 902 0.09 -3.90 -31.69
N LYS A 903 0.42 -4.19 -32.96
CA LYS A 903 0.21 -3.28 -34.10
C LYS A 903 -1.25 -2.91 -34.37
N ALA A 904 -2.20 -3.78 -34.01
CA ALA A 904 -3.63 -3.55 -34.17
C ALA A 904 -4.25 -2.78 -32.99
N ASP A 905 -3.69 -2.94 -31.78
CA ASP A 905 -4.21 -2.34 -30.55
C ASP A 905 -3.68 -0.91 -30.27
N VAL A 906 -2.56 -0.51 -30.90
CA VAL A 906 -1.98 0.85 -30.75
C VAL A 906 -2.60 1.87 -31.72
N THR A 907 -2.74 3.11 -31.24
CA THR A 907 -3.18 4.25 -32.04
C THR A 907 -1.98 4.97 -32.64
N VAL A 908 -1.87 5.00 -33.97
CA VAL A 908 -0.80 5.74 -34.65
C VAL A 908 -1.13 7.24 -34.64
N LYS A 909 -0.28 8.04 -33.99
CA LYS A 909 -0.34 9.51 -33.97
C LYS A 909 0.92 10.05 -34.68
N ASN A 910 0.76 10.65 -35.85
CA ASN A 910 1.89 11.24 -36.56
C ASN A 910 2.05 12.72 -36.18
N VAL A 911 3.24 13.10 -35.69
CA VAL A 911 3.53 14.47 -35.22
C VAL A 911 3.37 15.52 -36.32
N ASN A 912 3.78 15.23 -37.56
CA ASN A 912 3.58 16.14 -38.69
C ASN A 912 2.09 16.31 -39.03
N THR A 913 1.28 15.26 -38.94
CA THR A 913 -0.19 15.40 -39.09
C THR A 913 -0.79 16.26 -37.98
N MET A 914 -0.42 16.01 -36.71
CA MET A 914 -0.90 16.81 -35.58
C MET A 914 -0.48 18.28 -35.66
N LEU A 915 0.70 18.58 -36.23
CA LEU A 915 1.15 19.94 -36.51
C LEU A 915 0.40 20.60 -37.68
N GLN A 916 0.02 19.83 -38.71
CA GLN A 916 -0.86 20.31 -39.79
C GLN A 916 -2.29 20.59 -39.27
N ASP A 917 -2.81 19.73 -38.39
CA ASP A 917 -4.09 19.96 -37.70
C ASP A 917 -4.04 21.19 -36.78
N LEU A 918 -2.92 21.43 -36.09
CA LEU A 918 -2.67 22.64 -35.30
C LEU A 918 -2.65 23.89 -36.20
N GLN A 919 -1.96 23.85 -37.35
CA GLN A 919 -1.95 24.93 -38.33
C GLN A 919 -3.35 25.22 -38.89
N ALA A 920 -4.17 24.19 -39.11
CA ALA A 920 -5.55 24.33 -39.57
C ALA A 920 -6.47 25.04 -38.56
N LYS A 921 -6.13 25.05 -37.26
CA LYS A 921 -6.80 25.85 -36.22
C LYS A 921 -6.44 27.35 -36.28
N GLY A 922 -5.46 27.74 -37.10
CA GLY A 922 -5.12 29.12 -37.44
C GLY A 922 -3.95 29.74 -36.68
N GLU A 923 -3.45 30.86 -37.21
CA GLU A 923 -2.22 31.54 -36.78
C GLU A 923 -2.15 31.85 -35.27
N GLY A 924 -3.27 32.27 -34.67
CA GLY A 924 -3.32 32.53 -33.22
C GLY A 924 -3.06 31.30 -32.36
N THR A 925 -3.49 30.11 -32.80
CA THR A 925 -3.22 28.83 -32.14
C THR A 925 -1.76 28.42 -32.32
N VAL A 926 -1.21 28.59 -33.53
CA VAL A 926 0.22 28.34 -33.80
C VAL A 926 1.11 29.25 -32.96
N ASN A 927 0.78 30.53 -32.85
CA ASN A 927 1.55 31.50 -32.05
C ASN A 927 1.44 31.21 -30.54
N ALA A 928 0.29 30.74 -30.05
CA ALA A 928 0.15 30.27 -28.67
C ALA A 928 0.97 28.99 -28.39
N PHE A 929 1.04 28.05 -29.34
CA PHE A 929 1.91 26.87 -29.25
C PHE A 929 3.39 27.24 -29.25
N LYS A 930 3.81 28.19 -30.11
CA LYS A 930 5.19 28.71 -30.11
C LYS A 930 5.53 29.40 -28.79
N ALA A 931 4.64 30.26 -28.28
CA ALA A 931 4.83 30.93 -27.00
C ALA A 931 4.94 29.95 -25.82
N LEU A 932 4.16 28.87 -25.81
CA LEU A 932 4.25 27.79 -24.81
C LEU A 932 5.64 27.12 -24.78
N TYR A 933 6.34 27.03 -25.91
CA TYR A 933 7.68 26.45 -26.03
C TYR A 933 8.83 27.48 -26.00
N ASP A 934 8.54 28.78 -25.82
CA ASP A 934 9.47 29.90 -26.07
C ASP A 934 10.15 29.84 -27.46
N PHE A 935 9.44 29.27 -28.45
CA PHE A 935 10.00 28.84 -29.73
C PHE A 935 10.53 30.03 -30.56
N ASN A 936 11.85 30.05 -30.77
CA ASN A 936 12.53 31.12 -31.48
C ASN A 936 12.48 30.92 -33.01
N ASP A 937 11.54 31.60 -33.68
CA ASP A 937 11.47 31.65 -35.15
C ASP A 937 12.75 32.19 -35.82
N GLY A 938 13.66 32.82 -35.06
CA GLY A 938 14.95 33.31 -35.53
C GLY A 938 16.13 32.34 -35.41
N TYR A 939 15.95 31.06 -35.03
CA TYR A 939 17.08 30.12 -34.83
C TYR A 939 18.09 30.11 -35.99
N PHE A 940 17.61 30.21 -37.24
CA PHE A 940 18.43 30.13 -38.45
C PHE A 940 18.64 31.47 -39.17
N ALA A 941 18.33 32.60 -38.53
CA ALA A 941 18.40 33.93 -39.16
C ALA A 941 19.80 34.30 -39.67
N GLU A 942 20.88 33.77 -39.07
CA GLU A 942 22.25 34.02 -39.54
C GLU A 942 22.52 33.41 -40.93
N SER A 943 21.90 32.27 -41.28
CA SER A 943 21.91 31.73 -42.65
C SER A 943 21.30 32.72 -43.65
N GLU A 944 20.17 33.35 -43.29
CA GLU A 944 19.50 34.34 -44.14
C GLU A 944 20.37 35.59 -44.30
N ILE A 945 20.97 36.08 -43.21
CA ILE A 945 21.88 37.24 -43.18
C ILE A 945 23.12 37.00 -44.05
N GLN A 946 23.69 35.79 -44.04
CA GLN A 946 24.85 35.42 -44.86
C GLN A 946 24.48 34.99 -46.29
N ASN A 947 23.20 34.85 -46.63
CA ASN A 947 22.71 34.23 -47.87
C ASN A 947 23.33 32.83 -48.09
N LYS A 948 23.19 31.98 -47.06
CA LYS A 948 23.69 30.61 -46.99
C LYS A 948 22.56 29.64 -46.63
N LYS A 949 22.84 28.34 -46.77
CA LYS A 949 21.99 27.26 -46.25
C LYS A 949 22.24 27.05 -44.76
N SER A 950 21.31 26.41 -44.05
CA SER A 950 21.51 25.99 -42.66
C SER A 950 21.91 24.52 -42.60
N MET A 951 22.97 24.17 -41.88
CA MET A 951 23.36 22.80 -41.55
C MET A 951 23.27 22.59 -40.03
N MET A 952 22.31 21.79 -39.57
CA MET A 952 22.12 21.47 -38.16
C MET A 952 22.73 20.10 -37.83
N LEU A 953 23.71 20.08 -36.92
CA LEU A 953 24.31 18.88 -36.38
C LEU A 953 23.54 18.44 -35.13
N LEU A 954 22.91 17.25 -35.21
CA LEU A 954 22.26 16.61 -34.08
C LEU A 954 23.29 16.04 -33.11
N GLY A 955 23.24 16.54 -31.88
CA GLY A 955 24.01 16.03 -30.76
C GLY A 955 23.34 14.85 -30.05
N THR A 956 24.13 14.17 -29.23
CA THR A 956 23.70 13.18 -28.24
C THR A 956 23.86 13.78 -26.84
N TYR A 957 23.96 12.95 -25.80
CA TYR A 957 24.27 13.40 -24.44
C TYR A 957 25.63 14.11 -24.43
N ALA A 958 25.69 15.35 -23.92
CA ALA A 958 26.87 16.22 -24.06
C ALA A 958 28.19 15.65 -23.49
N TYR A 959 28.11 14.66 -22.60
CA TYR A 959 29.26 13.94 -22.03
C TYR A 959 29.67 12.66 -22.80
N ASN A 960 28.87 12.21 -23.77
CA ASN A 960 29.21 11.13 -24.72
C ASN A 960 29.86 11.65 -26.01
N GLU A 961 30.03 12.97 -26.14
CA GLU A 961 30.43 13.65 -27.38
C GLU A 961 31.93 13.97 -27.45
N GLU A 962 32.78 13.04 -26.99
CA GLU A 962 34.23 13.23 -26.91
C GLU A 962 34.86 13.54 -28.29
N THR A 963 34.38 12.87 -29.34
CA THR A 963 34.87 13.00 -30.73
C THR A 963 34.07 13.99 -31.59
N PHE A 964 33.13 14.76 -31.01
CA PHE A 964 32.25 15.66 -31.78
C PHE A 964 33.02 16.72 -32.58
N GLU A 965 34.13 17.26 -32.05
CA GLU A 965 34.93 18.28 -32.74
C GLU A 965 35.46 17.76 -34.10
N ASN A 966 35.81 16.48 -34.17
CA ASN A 966 36.30 15.83 -35.40
C ASN A 966 35.17 15.58 -36.40
N TYR A 967 34.00 15.11 -35.96
CA TYR A 967 32.84 14.93 -36.84
C TYR A 967 32.26 16.27 -37.34
N ALA A 968 32.31 17.32 -36.52
CA ALA A 968 31.91 18.67 -36.91
C ALA A 968 32.85 19.22 -38.00
N ARG A 969 34.17 19.17 -37.78
CA ARG A 969 35.21 19.53 -38.76
C ARG A 969 35.04 18.77 -40.08
N LEU A 970 34.85 17.45 -40.02
CA LEU A 970 34.56 16.62 -41.19
C LEU A 970 33.32 17.10 -41.97
N THR A 971 32.24 17.43 -41.26
CA THR A 971 31.00 17.91 -41.89
C THR A 971 31.21 19.27 -42.55
N MET A 972 31.93 20.18 -41.89
CA MET A 972 32.27 21.50 -42.42
C MET A 972 33.21 21.41 -43.65
N LEU A 973 34.16 20.48 -43.64
CA LEU A 973 35.06 20.19 -44.76
C LEU A 973 34.33 19.58 -45.96
N TYR A 974 33.34 18.71 -45.72
CA TYR A 974 32.59 18.04 -46.79
C TYR A 974 31.56 18.95 -47.47
N TYR A 975 30.78 19.69 -46.68
CA TYR A 975 29.68 20.54 -47.19
C TYR A 975 30.11 22.00 -47.46
N GLY A 976 31.28 22.42 -46.98
CA GLY A 976 31.95 23.66 -47.38
C GLY A 976 31.29 24.94 -46.87
N ASP A 977 31.59 26.05 -47.54
CA ASP A 977 31.18 27.40 -47.14
C ASP A 977 29.77 27.80 -47.58
N GLU A 978 29.04 26.95 -48.32
CA GLU A 978 27.63 27.18 -48.67
C GLU A 978 26.68 27.21 -47.44
N TYR A 979 27.14 26.73 -46.28
CA TYR A 979 26.34 26.57 -45.08
C TYR A 979 26.80 27.49 -43.93
N VAL A 980 25.86 27.86 -43.06
CA VAL A 980 26.11 28.21 -41.65
C VAL A 980 25.82 26.96 -40.81
N TYR A 981 26.68 26.69 -39.83
CA TYR A 981 26.66 25.46 -39.03
C TYR A 981 26.05 25.70 -37.65
N TYR A 982 25.11 24.83 -37.30
CA TYR A 982 24.30 24.88 -36.09
C TYR A 982 24.48 23.57 -35.31
N TYR A 983 24.39 23.62 -33.99
CA TYR A 983 24.39 22.44 -33.12
C TYR A 983 23.06 22.35 -32.37
N LYS A 984 22.47 21.16 -32.33
CA LYS A 984 21.26 20.88 -31.55
C LYS A 984 21.51 19.71 -30.61
N GLY A 985 21.86 20.01 -29.37
CA GLY A 985 22.13 19.02 -28.33
C GLY A 985 20.89 18.25 -27.86
N HIS A 986 21.14 17.14 -27.16
CA HIS A 986 20.10 16.28 -26.61
C HIS A 986 19.35 16.94 -25.42
N PRO A 987 18.00 16.92 -25.36
CA PRO A 987 17.24 17.62 -24.33
C PRO A 987 17.51 17.20 -22.87
N ASN A 988 18.13 16.03 -22.64
CA ASN A 988 18.50 15.59 -21.29
C ASN A 988 19.85 16.19 -20.80
N THR A 989 20.59 16.87 -21.69
CA THR A 989 21.85 17.55 -21.36
C THR A 989 21.89 18.91 -22.06
N PRO A 990 21.04 19.88 -21.67
CA PRO A 990 20.90 21.12 -22.43
C PRO A 990 22.22 21.91 -22.48
N THR A 991 22.62 22.39 -23.66
CA THR A 991 23.93 23.02 -23.89
C THR A 991 24.28 24.11 -22.87
N GLY A 992 23.29 24.91 -22.46
CA GLY A 992 23.44 25.95 -21.44
C GLY A 992 23.86 25.49 -20.03
N MET A 993 23.87 24.17 -19.76
CA MET A 993 24.39 23.58 -18.53
C MET A 993 25.81 23.02 -18.66
N TYR A 994 26.40 23.05 -19.87
CA TYR A 994 27.70 22.44 -20.18
C TYR A 994 28.68 23.47 -20.78
N PRO A 995 29.36 24.30 -19.96
CA PRO A 995 30.24 25.37 -20.43
C PRO A 995 31.35 24.89 -21.40
N ALA A 996 31.91 23.70 -21.19
CA ALA A 996 32.92 23.12 -22.08
C ALA A 996 32.37 22.82 -23.49
N LYS A 997 31.07 22.47 -23.62
CA LYS A 997 30.41 22.30 -24.91
C LYS A 997 30.16 23.66 -25.57
N GLN A 998 29.76 24.68 -24.81
CA GLN A 998 29.60 26.05 -25.32
C GLN A 998 30.94 26.60 -25.87
N GLU A 999 32.05 26.42 -25.15
CA GLU A 999 33.37 26.81 -25.61
C GLU A 999 33.79 26.06 -26.89
N GLN A 1000 33.50 24.76 -26.98
CA GLN A 1000 33.74 23.97 -28.19
C GLN A 1000 32.96 24.48 -29.40
N LEU A 1001 31.70 24.86 -29.23
CA LEU A 1001 30.89 25.46 -30.30
C LEU A 1001 31.43 26.83 -30.71
N GLU A 1002 31.88 27.66 -29.76
CA GLU A 1002 32.53 28.95 -30.05
C GLU A 1002 33.83 28.76 -30.84
N ARG A 1003 34.68 27.77 -30.48
CA ARG A 1003 35.90 27.41 -31.24
C ARG A 1003 35.59 26.96 -32.67
N LEU A 1004 34.52 26.20 -32.87
CA LEU A 1004 34.06 25.73 -34.18
C LEU A 1004 33.30 26.79 -34.99
N GLY A 1005 32.97 27.94 -34.40
CA GLY A 1005 32.11 28.96 -35.02
C GLY A 1005 30.66 28.50 -35.24
N MET A 1006 30.19 27.52 -34.46
CA MET A 1006 28.86 26.93 -34.56
C MET A 1006 27.84 27.64 -33.67
N ILE A 1007 26.60 27.75 -34.14
CA ILE A 1007 25.50 28.38 -33.41
C ILE A 1007 24.71 27.33 -32.63
N ASP A 1008 24.60 27.51 -31.31
CA ASP A 1008 23.82 26.64 -30.42
C ASP A 1008 22.30 26.88 -30.62
N VAL A 1009 21.57 25.80 -30.89
CA VAL A 1009 20.11 25.76 -31.06
C VAL A 1009 19.51 25.09 -29.84
N ASP A 1010 18.52 25.72 -29.21
CA ASP A 1010 18.04 25.37 -27.88
C ASP A 1010 17.76 23.87 -27.73
N SER A 1011 18.61 23.22 -26.94
CA SER A 1011 18.55 21.79 -26.68
C SER A 1011 17.23 21.33 -26.07
N SER A 1012 16.50 22.19 -25.33
CA SER A 1012 15.24 21.85 -24.65
C SER A 1012 14.08 21.60 -25.62
N VAL A 1013 14.06 22.28 -26.76
CA VAL A 1013 13.04 22.13 -27.80
C VAL A 1013 13.24 20.80 -28.54
N ALA A 1014 12.13 20.11 -28.86
CA ALA A 1014 12.16 18.89 -29.64
C ALA A 1014 12.55 19.17 -31.10
N ALA A 1015 13.50 18.41 -31.65
CA ALA A 1015 14.05 18.67 -32.97
C ALA A 1015 13.03 18.48 -34.11
N GLU A 1016 12.01 17.65 -33.88
CA GLU A 1016 10.86 17.46 -34.78
C GLU A 1016 10.06 18.77 -34.97
N LEU A 1017 9.94 19.61 -33.93
CA LEU A 1017 9.29 20.93 -34.04
C LEU A 1017 10.16 21.90 -34.85
N ILE A 1018 11.47 21.86 -34.63
CA ILE A 1018 12.45 22.71 -35.33
C ILE A 1018 12.43 22.39 -36.83
N LEU A 1019 12.49 21.11 -37.21
CA LEU A 1019 12.40 20.64 -38.60
C LEU A 1019 11.08 21.07 -39.26
N PHE A 1020 9.94 20.89 -38.59
CA PHE A 1020 8.64 21.22 -39.15
C PHE A 1020 8.46 22.72 -39.45
N PHE A 1021 8.90 23.59 -38.53
CA PHE A 1021 8.84 25.04 -38.75
C PHE A 1021 9.95 25.57 -39.67
N ASN A 1022 11.03 24.82 -39.89
CA ASN A 1022 12.17 25.22 -40.71
C ASN A 1022 12.50 24.17 -41.80
N PRO A 1023 11.60 23.91 -42.77
CA PRO A 1023 11.72 22.80 -43.72
C PRO A 1023 12.83 22.97 -44.79
N GLY A 1024 13.69 23.99 -44.67
CA GLY A 1024 14.82 24.26 -45.56
C GLY A 1024 16.19 23.96 -44.96
N ILE A 1025 16.27 23.37 -43.75
CA ILE A 1025 17.55 23.05 -43.11
C ILE A 1025 18.07 21.67 -43.52
N SER A 1026 19.37 21.57 -43.78
CA SER A 1026 20.10 20.31 -43.88
C SER A 1026 20.48 19.82 -42.50
N MET A 1027 20.62 18.49 -42.33
CA MET A 1027 20.78 17.85 -41.04
C MET A 1027 21.80 16.71 -41.08
N SER A 1028 22.82 16.82 -40.25
CA SER A 1028 23.89 15.84 -40.03
C SER A 1028 23.89 15.44 -38.53
N GLY A 1029 24.68 14.46 -38.10
CA GLY A 1029 24.92 14.23 -36.67
C GLY A 1029 24.94 12.79 -36.21
N TYR A 1030 24.80 12.59 -34.90
CA TYR A 1030 24.70 11.26 -34.28
C TYR A 1030 23.33 10.61 -34.53
N SER A 1031 23.28 9.28 -34.40
CA SER A 1031 22.06 8.47 -34.56
C SER A 1031 20.91 8.97 -33.66
N SER A 1032 19.77 9.30 -34.26
CA SER A 1032 18.64 9.96 -33.58
C SER A 1032 17.30 9.65 -34.26
N SER A 1033 16.24 9.44 -33.46
CA SER A 1033 14.87 9.28 -33.98
C SER A 1033 14.40 10.47 -34.80
N THR A 1034 15.01 11.64 -34.62
CA THR A 1034 14.75 12.88 -35.38
C THR A 1034 14.82 12.66 -36.90
N PHE A 1035 15.72 11.81 -37.40
CA PHE A 1035 15.84 11.52 -38.83
C PHE A 1035 14.56 10.89 -39.43
N ASN A 1036 13.71 10.23 -38.62
CA ASN A 1036 12.40 9.73 -39.07
C ASN A 1036 11.38 10.85 -39.40
N SER A 1037 11.68 12.10 -39.02
CA SER A 1037 10.85 13.28 -39.26
C SER A 1037 11.46 14.22 -40.31
N ALA A 1038 12.64 13.90 -40.85
CA ALA A 1038 13.30 14.63 -41.91
C ALA A 1038 12.84 14.16 -43.30
N SER A 1039 12.94 15.03 -44.32
CA SER A 1039 12.82 14.60 -45.72
C SER A 1039 14.16 14.04 -46.24
N ARG A 1040 14.15 13.36 -47.40
CA ARG A 1040 15.38 12.83 -48.02
C ARG A 1040 16.40 13.94 -48.27
N GLU A 1041 15.92 15.12 -48.66
CA GLU A 1041 16.70 16.30 -49.01
C GLU A 1041 17.28 17.03 -47.78
N MET A 1042 16.79 16.72 -46.57
CA MET A 1042 17.35 17.21 -45.31
C MET A 1042 18.46 16.30 -44.78
N ALA A 1043 18.45 15.01 -45.10
CA ALA A 1043 19.40 14.04 -44.53
C ALA A 1043 20.79 14.16 -45.18
N CYS A 1044 21.81 14.42 -44.38
CA CYS A 1044 23.18 14.64 -44.86
C CYS A 1044 24.16 13.56 -44.36
N GLY A 1045 24.95 13.82 -43.32
CA GLY A 1045 25.91 12.85 -42.76
C GLY A 1045 25.42 12.14 -41.50
N LEU A 1046 25.89 10.91 -41.26
CA LEU A 1046 25.69 10.18 -40.00
C LEU A 1046 27.02 9.88 -39.31
N PHE A 1047 27.11 10.17 -38.01
CA PHE A 1047 28.32 10.03 -37.20
C PHE A 1047 28.31 8.77 -36.34
N SER A 1048 29.50 8.24 -36.04
CA SER A 1048 29.73 7.13 -35.13
C SER A 1048 28.98 5.83 -35.49
N SER A 1049 28.84 5.55 -36.79
CA SER A 1049 28.21 4.32 -37.30
C SER A 1049 28.73 4.01 -38.70
N THR A 1050 28.99 2.74 -38.98
CA THR A 1050 29.19 2.26 -40.36
C THR A 1050 27.87 2.30 -41.14
N LYS A 1051 27.98 2.30 -42.47
CA LYS A 1051 26.84 2.12 -43.40
C LYS A 1051 26.14 0.78 -43.17
N SER A 1052 26.89 -0.27 -42.83
CA SER A 1052 26.33 -1.60 -42.56
C SER A 1052 25.51 -1.67 -41.28
N GLU A 1053 25.91 -0.96 -40.22
CA GLU A 1053 25.14 -0.86 -38.97
C GLU A 1053 23.88 0.01 -39.17
N ALA A 1054 24.04 1.17 -39.81
CA ALA A 1054 22.95 2.12 -40.01
C ALA A 1054 21.86 1.60 -40.96
N LEU A 1055 22.22 0.77 -41.96
CA LEU A 1055 21.28 0.15 -42.91
C LEU A 1055 20.97 -1.32 -42.58
N GLY A 1056 21.31 -1.77 -41.37
CA GLY A 1056 21.06 -3.13 -40.89
C GLY A 1056 19.57 -3.48 -40.75
N GLN A 1057 19.24 -4.79 -40.75
CA GLN A 1057 17.84 -5.21 -40.68
C GLN A 1057 17.17 -4.82 -39.36
N ALA A 1058 15.95 -4.28 -39.47
CA ALA A 1058 15.08 -3.83 -38.38
C ALA A 1058 15.59 -2.63 -37.56
N GLY A 1059 16.42 -1.76 -38.14
CA GLY A 1059 16.65 -0.41 -37.61
C GLY A 1059 15.33 0.38 -37.44
N SER A 1060 15.19 1.10 -36.33
CA SER A 1060 13.99 1.90 -36.01
C SER A 1060 14.01 3.31 -36.62
N ILE A 1061 15.04 3.63 -37.40
CA ILE A 1061 15.32 4.94 -37.99
C ILE A 1061 15.68 4.74 -39.47
N ASP A 1062 15.08 5.53 -40.36
CA ASP A 1062 15.37 5.48 -41.79
C ASP A 1062 16.59 6.34 -42.14
N TYR A 1063 17.70 5.69 -42.48
CA TYR A 1063 18.94 6.33 -42.95
C TYR A 1063 19.16 6.21 -44.46
N SER A 1064 18.15 5.82 -45.25
CA SER A 1064 18.26 5.63 -46.71
C SER A 1064 18.44 6.92 -47.53
N GLY A 1065 18.35 8.09 -46.87
CA GLY A 1065 18.64 9.41 -47.43
C GLY A 1065 20.04 9.95 -47.10
N ILE A 1066 20.80 9.32 -46.20
CA ILE A 1066 22.13 9.78 -45.78
C ILE A 1066 23.13 9.70 -46.94
N ASP A 1067 23.89 10.77 -47.19
CA ASP A 1067 24.94 10.85 -48.22
C ASP A 1067 26.21 10.07 -47.81
N TRP A 1068 26.58 10.14 -46.52
CA TRP A 1068 27.76 9.44 -45.98
C TRP A 1068 27.65 9.04 -44.51
N PHE A 1069 28.30 7.94 -44.17
CA PHE A 1069 28.36 7.33 -42.85
C PHE A 1069 29.81 7.37 -42.37
N ALA A 1070 30.06 7.90 -41.17
CA ALA A 1070 31.41 8.03 -40.61
C ALA A 1070 31.57 7.18 -39.34
N SER A 1071 32.58 6.31 -39.33
CA SER A 1071 33.00 5.51 -38.16
C SER A 1071 34.48 5.75 -37.83
N VAL A 1072 34.87 5.53 -36.58
CA VAL A 1072 36.29 5.48 -36.19
C VAL A 1072 36.96 4.29 -36.90
N ILE A 1073 38.21 4.44 -37.33
CA ILE A 1073 39.01 3.34 -37.88
C ILE A 1073 39.67 2.58 -36.74
N ASP A 1074 39.06 1.47 -36.34
CA ASP A 1074 39.67 0.45 -35.47
C ASP A 1074 40.46 -0.55 -36.32
N PRO A 1075 41.81 -0.60 -36.22
CA PRO A 1075 42.64 -1.50 -37.02
C PRO A 1075 42.36 -3.00 -36.80
N ASP A 1076 41.83 -3.40 -35.65
CA ASP A 1076 41.54 -4.80 -35.33
C ASP A 1076 40.16 -5.26 -35.87
N ASN A 1077 39.27 -4.31 -36.18
CA ASN A 1077 37.87 -4.59 -36.60
C ASN A 1077 37.52 -4.11 -38.02
N VAL A 1078 38.45 -3.52 -38.77
CA VAL A 1078 38.27 -3.04 -40.16
C VAL A 1078 39.06 -3.89 -41.18
N ASP A 1079 38.75 -3.77 -42.48
CA ASP A 1079 39.57 -4.38 -43.52
C ASP A 1079 41.02 -3.84 -43.47
N SER A 1080 42.02 -4.72 -43.46
CA SER A 1080 43.42 -4.31 -43.27
C SER A 1080 43.97 -3.42 -44.39
N ARG A 1081 43.34 -3.40 -45.57
CA ARG A 1081 43.65 -2.44 -46.65
C ARG A 1081 43.11 -1.04 -46.39
N ILE A 1082 42.10 -0.90 -45.52
CA ILE A 1082 41.56 0.37 -45.02
C ILE A 1082 42.36 0.83 -43.81
N ALA A 1083 42.66 -0.09 -42.87
CA ALA A 1083 43.52 0.22 -41.71
C ALA A 1083 44.86 0.83 -42.16
N ALA A 1084 45.50 0.25 -43.19
CA ALA A 1084 46.75 0.74 -43.77
C ALA A 1084 46.66 2.11 -44.50
N LEU A 1085 45.48 2.73 -44.59
CA LEU A 1085 45.32 4.12 -45.07
C LEU A 1085 45.40 5.13 -43.92
N CYS A 1086 45.21 4.70 -42.67
CA CYS A 1086 45.45 5.51 -41.49
C CYS A 1086 46.93 5.43 -41.07
N PRO A 1087 47.61 6.55 -40.75
CA PRO A 1087 48.93 6.52 -40.13
C PRO A 1087 48.90 5.89 -38.72
N ASP A 1088 49.97 5.17 -38.35
CA ASP A 1088 50.11 4.54 -37.03
C ASP A 1088 49.88 5.55 -35.89
N GLY A 1089 48.81 5.35 -35.11
CA GLY A 1089 48.48 6.17 -33.94
C GLY A 1089 47.83 7.53 -34.24
N ALA A 1090 47.24 7.70 -35.42
CA ALA A 1090 46.49 8.90 -35.80
C ALA A 1090 44.96 8.71 -35.67
N ASP A 1091 44.23 9.79 -35.38
CA ASP A 1091 42.76 9.76 -35.24
C ASP A 1091 42.11 9.78 -36.64
N CYS A 1092 41.82 8.59 -37.18
CA CYS A 1092 41.19 8.44 -38.50
C CYS A 1092 39.73 7.99 -38.44
N TYR A 1093 38.94 8.48 -39.39
CA TYR A 1093 37.53 8.16 -39.58
C TYR A 1093 37.29 7.66 -41.02
N LEU A 1094 36.68 6.49 -41.16
CA LEU A 1094 36.25 5.93 -42.44
C LEU A 1094 34.93 6.57 -42.84
N LEU A 1095 34.85 7.07 -44.08
CA LEU A 1095 33.61 7.50 -44.71
C LEU A 1095 33.17 6.45 -45.74
N GLU A 1096 32.01 5.85 -45.49
CA GLU A 1096 31.28 5.03 -46.45
C GLU A 1096 30.16 5.87 -47.10
N PHE A 1097 30.01 5.78 -48.42
CA PHE A 1097 29.09 6.63 -49.17
C PHE A 1097 27.78 5.94 -49.56
N SER A 1098 26.72 6.73 -49.74
CA SER A 1098 25.44 6.26 -50.28
C SER A 1098 25.58 5.70 -51.69
N ASP A 1099 24.72 4.76 -52.08
CA ASP A 1099 24.74 4.17 -53.42
C ASP A 1099 24.50 5.24 -54.51
N GLU A 1100 23.79 6.31 -54.16
CA GLU A 1100 23.57 7.47 -55.04
C GLU A 1100 24.87 8.27 -55.25
N ILE A 1101 25.63 8.56 -54.18
CA ILE A 1101 26.95 9.20 -54.25
C ILE A 1101 27.92 8.31 -55.04
N LEU A 1102 27.99 7.01 -54.72
CA LEU A 1102 28.87 6.06 -55.39
C LEU A 1102 28.59 6.00 -56.89
N SER A 1103 27.32 6.03 -57.31
CA SER A 1103 26.92 6.03 -58.74
C SER A 1103 27.41 7.23 -59.55
N ARG A 1104 27.80 8.33 -58.89
CA ARG A 1104 28.29 9.59 -59.51
C ARG A 1104 29.74 9.94 -59.17
N SER A 1105 30.40 9.14 -58.32
CA SER A 1105 31.74 9.38 -57.81
C SER A 1105 32.85 8.86 -58.75
N LYS A 1106 34.10 8.91 -58.27
CA LYS A 1106 35.24 8.11 -58.77
C LYS A 1106 35.97 7.41 -57.62
N TYR A 1107 35.31 7.27 -56.47
CA TYR A 1107 35.88 6.83 -55.21
C TYR A 1107 34.86 5.95 -54.49
N ASP A 1108 35.33 4.97 -53.74
CA ASP A 1108 34.50 4.00 -53.02
C ASP A 1108 34.41 4.35 -51.52
N ILE A 1109 35.49 4.91 -50.96
CA ILE A 1109 35.58 5.32 -49.55
C ILE A 1109 36.32 6.66 -49.38
N GLY A 1110 36.10 7.31 -48.24
CA GLY A 1110 36.92 8.41 -47.76
C GLY A 1110 37.63 8.05 -46.45
N ILE A 1111 38.76 8.69 -46.19
CA ILE A 1111 39.48 8.63 -44.91
C ILE A 1111 39.70 10.07 -44.46
N PHE A 1112 39.08 10.48 -43.36
CA PHE A 1112 39.35 11.75 -42.70
C PHE A 1112 40.39 11.52 -41.59
N ASN A 1113 41.49 12.24 -41.64
CA ASN A 1113 42.50 12.24 -40.59
C ASN A 1113 42.34 13.53 -39.76
N ALA A 1114 41.92 13.39 -38.50
CA ALA A 1114 41.59 14.53 -37.65
C ALA A 1114 42.83 15.35 -37.23
N ASP A 1115 44.00 14.71 -37.10
CA ASP A 1115 45.27 15.37 -36.74
C ASP A 1115 45.74 16.38 -37.80
N THR A 1116 45.48 16.09 -39.09
CA THR A 1116 45.87 16.94 -40.22
C THR A 1116 44.73 17.74 -40.82
N GLY A 1117 43.47 17.34 -40.58
CA GLY A 1117 42.29 17.91 -41.24
C GLY A 1117 42.18 17.54 -42.73
N GLU A 1118 42.88 16.50 -43.20
CA GLU A 1118 42.77 16.03 -44.58
C GLU A 1118 41.71 14.91 -44.71
N LEU A 1119 40.69 15.17 -45.56
CA LEU A 1119 39.81 14.13 -46.09
C LEU A 1119 40.35 13.64 -47.43
N THR A 1120 40.84 12.40 -47.46
CA THR A 1120 41.31 11.75 -48.69
C THR A 1120 40.27 10.76 -49.23
N TYR A 1121 39.97 10.85 -50.52
CA TYR A 1121 39.07 9.95 -51.24
C TYR A 1121 39.86 8.86 -51.95
N TYR A 1122 39.42 7.61 -51.86
CA TYR A 1122 40.06 6.44 -52.47
C TYR A 1122 39.09 5.65 -53.32
N GLY A 1123 39.54 5.20 -54.50
CA GLY A 1123 38.84 4.24 -55.35
C GLY A 1123 39.58 2.92 -55.40
N GLN A 1124 38.90 1.81 -55.74
CA GLN A 1124 39.52 0.50 -55.88
C GLN A 1124 40.13 0.30 -57.28
N ASP A 1125 41.34 -0.28 -57.32
CA ASP A 1125 41.93 -0.79 -58.56
C ASP A 1125 41.34 -2.16 -58.98
N ALA A 1126 41.79 -2.69 -60.12
CA ALA A 1126 41.35 -3.99 -60.64
C ALA A 1126 41.80 -5.22 -59.80
N GLN A 1127 42.50 -4.99 -58.69
CA GLN A 1127 42.92 -5.98 -57.70
C GLN A 1127 42.25 -5.75 -56.33
N GLY A 1128 41.44 -4.69 -56.18
CA GLY A 1128 40.77 -4.31 -54.94
C GLY A 1128 41.67 -3.54 -53.96
N ASN A 1129 42.75 -2.90 -54.41
CA ASN A 1129 43.53 -2.00 -53.57
C ASN A 1129 42.99 -0.57 -53.65
N TYR A 1130 42.97 0.14 -52.51
CA TYR A 1130 42.54 1.53 -52.45
C TYR A 1130 43.65 2.48 -52.94
N ILE A 1131 43.36 3.26 -53.99
CA ILE A 1131 44.25 4.26 -54.58
C ILE A 1131 43.68 5.67 -54.39
N LYS A 1132 44.53 6.65 -54.01
CA LYS A 1132 44.13 8.05 -53.76
C LYS A 1132 43.63 8.70 -55.05
N VAL A 1133 42.37 9.14 -55.04
CA VAL A 1133 41.66 9.77 -56.17
C VAL A 1133 41.72 11.29 -56.06
N ALA A 1134 41.50 11.81 -54.86
CA ALA A 1134 41.52 13.23 -54.52
C ALA A 1134 41.73 13.40 -53.01
N SER A 1135 41.99 14.62 -52.56
CA SER A 1135 41.82 15.02 -51.16
C SER A 1135 41.48 16.49 -51.03
N VAL A 1136 40.95 16.85 -49.86
CA VAL A 1136 40.62 18.21 -49.44
C VAL A 1136 41.15 18.39 -48.01
N THR A 1137 41.58 19.60 -47.66
CA THR A 1137 42.08 19.95 -46.33
C THR A 1137 41.36 21.22 -45.86
N GLU A 1138 41.15 21.34 -44.55
CA GLU A 1138 40.57 22.51 -43.85
C GLU A 1138 41.33 23.83 -44.10
#